data_AF-A0A2Z6Q1F4-F1
#
_entry.id   AF-A0A2Z6Q1F4-F1
#
_cell.length_a   1.000
_cell.length_b   1.000
_cell.length_c   1.000
_cell.angle_alpha   90.00
_cell.angle_beta   90.00
_cell.angle_gamma   90.00
#
_symmetry.space_group_name_H-M   'P 1'
#
loop_
_entity.id
_entity.type
_entity.pdbx_description
1 polymer ?
#
loop_
_entity_poly.entity_id
_entity_poly.type
_entity_poly.pdbx_seq_one_letter_code
_entity_poly.pdbx_strand_id
1 'polypeptide(L)'
;MTNRNINNISSNSQSIQSNEFELEYVNETHIETFFKALSEDPESDQTEHIAAVTDFMPIRQRIKKKRPNEFEGYSYHIVRYPLIIIIFSIIIFELLFYVFIRQIVNFWEYIYQWRGISRILREIMRNTNNYEEWIEAAKQLDSHFKYDEWKKEIPFGYYDYNLLKKVNRDLKSLRQEETNENLQKLKNLLQVCIKNNYAGVENTRLYSHSYYGTKNVIEEYVDEVTESLELARNTKLLSTKDKLELFRNTYKNYGRTALCLSGGASFGYYHLGVVKALFDSKLLPIVFTGTSAGGLVAALVCVRTDEELEQILTPELHTRLTACSDPITVWLPRWWKTGARFDACDWARKLQWVTKGSLTFMEAYERTGRILNISVISYDPHSPPKVLNYITAPDCVIWSAVIASAAVPGILNPVVLMQKIKDGSIVPYNYGNKWKDGSLRTDIPVQPLHMHFNVKNTIVSQVNPHIHLFFYAPRGSVGRPVTHRRGKGWRGGFLVASIEQFLKLDLSKWLKWVRDLELLPRFADQDWSSIWLQRFEGNITIWPHSSFLDFFYVLKDPTRERLELMITSGQRVTWPKLHMISNRLRIERAIQKGHEELRRELRRQKYHGVDNQRKGDARKNNVDELQDDNTSNGIKSDDNDKYLEIEKVTDIGPNGDYDSSLESSSDNVSYNSSLSDDEDYEGRDDNHEFLLSSTDPHIAI
;
A
#
# COMPACT_ATOMS: atom_id res chain seq x y z
N MET A 1 37.53 58.44 -2.01
CA MET A 1 38.17 58.20 -3.31
C MET A 1 37.78 56.80 -3.77
N THR A 2 37.18 56.74 -4.97
CA THR A 2 37.09 55.63 -5.93
C THR A 2 36.39 54.31 -5.57
N ASN A 3 35.26 54.12 -6.28
CA ASN A 3 34.74 52.89 -6.88
C ASN A 3 34.05 51.83 -6.01
N ARG A 4 32.77 52.12 -5.70
CA ARG A 4 31.71 51.11 -5.70
C ARG A 4 30.64 51.58 -6.67
N ASN A 5 30.57 50.97 -7.85
CA ASN A 5 29.35 50.98 -8.63
C ASN A 5 29.36 49.90 -9.72
N ILE A 6 28.22 49.22 -9.78
CA ILE A 6 27.65 48.49 -10.93
C ILE A 6 28.22 47.08 -11.15
N ASN A 7 27.56 46.11 -10.52
CA ASN A 7 27.17 44.84 -11.13
C ASN A 7 25.98 44.26 -10.34
N ASN A 8 24.86 44.98 -10.36
CA ASN A 8 23.55 44.38 -10.15
C ASN A 8 23.09 43.85 -11.52
N ILE A 9 23.63 42.70 -11.92
CA ILE A 9 22.93 41.85 -12.89
C ILE A 9 21.96 41.06 -12.04
N SER A 10 20.72 41.56 -12.00
CA SER A 10 19.55 40.79 -11.65
C SER A 10 19.56 39.50 -12.47
N SER A 11 19.99 38.40 -11.86
CA SER A 11 19.77 37.05 -12.35
C SER A 11 18.27 36.72 -12.21
N ASN A 12 17.45 37.40 -13.01
CA ASN A 12 16.16 36.86 -13.43
C ASN A 12 16.46 35.75 -14.44
N SER A 13 17.01 34.64 -13.96
CA SER A 13 16.79 33.36 -14.63
C SER A 13 15.35 32.97 -14.33
N GLN A 14 14.42 33.54 -15.08
CA GLN A 14 13.16 32.87 -15.33
C GLN A 14 13.56 31.52 -15.95
N SER A 15 13.58 30.47 -15.13
CA SER A 15 13.66 29.11 -15.61
C SER A 15 12.48 28.93 -16.54
N ILE A 16 12.72 28.96 -17.84
CA ILE A 16 11.78 28.48 -18.84
C ILE A 16 11.47 27.05 -18.37
N GLN A 17 10.29 26.84 -17.77
CA GLN A 17 9.82 25.49 -17.45
C GLN A 17 9.65 24.80 -18.80
N SER A 18 10.69 24.08 -19.22
CA SER A 18 10.63 23.21 -20.38
C SER A 18 9.49 22.23 -20.16
N ASN A 19 8.57 22.14 -21.13
CA ASN A 19 7.43 21.24 -21.06
C ASN A 19 7.94 19.81 -20.81
N GLU A 20 7.52 19.17 -19.72
CA GLU A 20 8.07 17.85 -19.34
C GLU A 20 7.84 16.77 -20.40
N PHE A 21 6.86 16.94 -21.29
CA PHE A 21 6.57 16.03 -22.39
C PHE A 21 7.62 16.05 -23.51
N GLU A 22 8.41 17.13 -23.66
CA GLU A 22 9.42 17.29 -24.70
C GLU A 22 10.78 16.69 -24.32
N LEU A 23 11.00 16.44 -23.03
CA LEU A 23 12.27 15.93 -22.52
C LEU A 23 12.43 14.43 -22.79
N GLU A 24 13.59 14.04 -23.33
CA GLU A 24 13.99 12.65 -23.48
C GLU A 24 15.08 12.29 -22.47
N TYR A 25 14.89 11.18 -21.76
CA TYR A 25 15.78 10.72 -20.69
C TYR A 25 16.49 9.41 -21.04
N VAL A 26 16.44 8.99 -22.31
CA VAL A 26 16.91 7.68 -22.74
C VAL A 26 18.44 7.64 -22.75
N ASN A 27 19.03 6.70 -22.02
CA ASN A 27 20.44 6.37 -22.07
C ASN A 27 20.63 5.02 -22.76
N GLU A 28 21.14 5.04 -23.99
CA GLU A 28 21.31 3.83 -24.81
C GLU A 28 22.37 2.87 -24.24
N THR A 29 23.42 3.38 -23.58
CA THR A 29 24.45 2.52 -22.97
C THR A 29 23.86 1.62 -21.88
N HIS A 30 22.92 2.16 -21.12
CA HIS A 30 22.18 1.43 -20.08
C HIS A 30 21.23 0.38 -20.66
N ILE A 31 20.70 0.62 -21.86
CA ILE A 31 19.83 -0.34 -22.56
C ILE A 31 20.67 -1.46 -23.16
N GLU A 32 21.82 -1.16 -23.74
CA GLU A 32 22.76 -2.15 -24.29
C GLU A 32 23.29 -3.10 -23.20
N THR A 33 23.68 -2.56 -22.04
CA THR A 33 24.10 -3.38 -20.88
C THR A 33 22.96 -4.27 -20.37
N PHE A 34 21.73 -3.76 -20.35
CA PHE A 34 20.55 -4.56 -19.99
C PHE A 34 20.27 -5.66 -21.02
N PHE A 35 20.39 -5.36 -22.31
CA PHE A 35 20.24 -6.37 -23.36
C PHE A 35 21.30 -7.47 -23.23
N LYS A 36 22.56 -7.09 -22.95
CA LYS A 36 23.65 -8.02 -22.68
C LYS A 36 23.31 -8.93 -21.50
N ALA A 37 22.89 -8.35 -20.38
CA ALA A 37 22.51 -9.09 -19.17
C ALA A 37 21.28 -10.01 -19.37
N LEU A 38 20.35 -9.66 -20.26
CA LEU A 38 19.23 -10.53 -20.62
C LEU A 38 19.65 -11.71 -21.51
N SER A 39 20.66 -11.50 -22.36
CA SER A 39 21.20 -12.50 -23.28
C SER A 39 22.23 -13.42 -22.63
N GLU A 40 22.88 -12.97 -21.56
CA GLU A 40 23.78 -13.78 -20.74
C GLU A 40 22.95 -14.83 -20.00
N ASP A 41 23.17 -16.10 -20.35
CA ASP A 41 22.61 -17.22 -19.60
C ASP A 41 23.37 -17.37 -18.28
N PRO A 42 22.67 -17.59 -17.14
CA PRO A 42 23.29 -17.72 -15.82
C PRO A 42 24.24 -18.94 -15.71
N GLU A 43 24.29 -19.82 -16.71
CA GLU A 43 25.19 -20.97 -16.79
C GLU A 43 26.51 -20.68 -17.56
N SER A 44 26.64 -19.51 -18.19
CA SER A 44 27.79 -19.20 -19.06
C SER A 44 29.01 -18.63 -18.31
N ASP A 45 28.87 -18.30 -17.02
CA ASP A 45 29.95 -17.75 -16.22
C ASP A 45 30.64 -18.82 -15.36
N GLN A 46 31.98 -18.81 -15.33
CA GLN A 46 32.84 -19.79 -14.64
C GLN A 46 32.84 -19.64 -13.11
N THR A 47 31.94 -18.84 -12.54
CA THR A 47 31.76 -18.68 -11.10
C THR A 47 30.74 -19.68 -10.59
N GLU A 48 31.15 -20.52 -9.64
CA GLU A 48 30.30 -21.51 -8.96
C GLU A 48 29.07 -20.83 -8.32
N HIS A 49 27.97 -20.75 -9.06
CA HIS A 49 26.69 -20.36 -8.51
C HIS A 49 25.99 -21.60 -7.96
N ILE A 50 25.70 -21.57 -6.65
CA ILE A 50 24.80 -22.54 -6.01
C ILE A 50 23.38 -22.16 -6.43
N ALA A 51 23.02 -22.50 -7.66
CA ALA A 51 21.66 -22.42 -8.16
C ALA A 51 20.98 -23.79 -7.98
N ALA A 52 19.81 -23.80 -7.37
CA ALA A 52 18.93 -24.96 -7.42
C ALA A 52 18.49 -25.17 -8.88
N VAL A 53 18.82 -26.36 -9.39
CA VAL A 53 18.56 -26.83 -10.75
C VAL A 53 17.07 -26.64 -11.09
N THR A 54 16.75 -25.64 -11.91
CA THR A 54 15.52 -25.65 -12.71
C THR A 54 15.85 -25.17 -14.12
N ASP A 55 15.73 -26.14 -15.04
CA ASP A 55 16.06 -26.10 -16.45
C ASP A 55 15.49 -24.88 -17.21
N PHE A 56 16.33 -24.26 -18.03
CA PHE A 56 15.88 -23.52 -19.21
C PHE A 56 16.58 -24.07 -20.46
N MET A 57 15.79 -24.55 -21.43
CA MET A 57 16.26 -24.72 -22.81
C MET A 57 15.15 -24.36 -23.82
N PRO A 58 15.52 -23.87 -25.02
CA PRO A 58 14.57 -23.42 -26.04
C PRO A 58 13.66 -24.53 -26.56
N ILE A 59 12.46 -24.12 -26.99
CA ILE A 59 11.25 -24.90 -27.31
C ILE A 59 11.42 -26.03 -28.36
N ARG A 60 12.60 -26.23 -28.97
CA ARG A 60 12.81 -27.20 -30.07
C ARG A 60 14.09 -28.03 -30.03
N GLN A 61 14.59 -28.43 -28.87
CA GLN A 61 15.52 -29.58 -28.78
C GLN A 61 14.86 -30.75 -28.03
N ARG A 62 14.76 -31.92 -28.70
CA ARG A 62 14.31 -33.16 -28.07
C ARG A 62 15.42 -33.69 -27.17
N ILE A 63 15.34 -33.40 -25.88
CA ILE A 63 16.13 -34.08 -24.84
C ILE A 63 15.17 -34.80 -23.89
N LYS A 64 15.53 -36.03 -23.49
CA LYS A 64 14.78 -36.84 -22.52
C LYS A 64 14.72 -36.12 -21.17
N LYS A 65 13.54 -35.61 -20.79
CA LYS A 65 13.29 -35.01 -19.47
C LYS A 65 13.65 -36.00 -18.36
N LYS A 66 14.61 -35.65 -17.51
CA LYS A 66 14.73 -36.26 -16.17
C LYS A 66 13.68 -35.57 -15.31
N ARG A 67 12.55 -36.24 -15.06
CA ARG A 67 11.53 -35.70 -14.15
C ARG A 67 12.11 -35.70 -12.74
N PRO A 68 12.01 -34.60 -11.97
CA PRO A 68 12.25 -34.67 -10.54
C PRO A 68 11.31 -35.74 -9.95
N ASN A 69 11.75 -36.45 -8.90
CA ASN A 69 10.92 -37.45 -8.22
C ASN A 69 9.75 -36.74 -7.53
N GLU A 70 8.66 -36.51 -8.26
CA GLU A 70 7.39 -36.09 -7.71
C GLU A 70 6.81 -37.29 -6.94
N PHE A 71 6.57 -37.12 -5.64
CA PHE A 71 5.91 -38.10 -4.79
C PHE A 71 4.39 -38.17 -5.09
N GLU A 72 4.03 -38.34 -6.36
CA GLU A 72 2.64 -38.50 -6.78
C GLU A 72 2.29 -39.99 -6.80
N GLY A 73 1.52 -40.45 -5.81
CA GLY A 73 1.00 -41.82 -5.79
C GLY A 73 0.05 -42.10 -6.97
N TYR A 74 -0.12 -43.36 -7.36
CA TYR A 74 -1.01 -43.75 -8.47
C TYR A 74 -2.46 -43.25 -8.29
N SER A 75 -2.93 -43.12 -7.05
CA SER A 75 -4.25 -42.56 -6.72
C SER A 75 -4.40 -41.11 -7.19
N TYR A 76 -3.34 -40.31 -7.09
CA TYR A 76 -3.35 -38.91 -7.51
C TYR A 76 -3.63 -38.78 -9.01
N HIS A 77 -2.91 -39.51 -9.85
CA HIS A 77 -3.11 -39.43 -11.31
C HIS A 77 -4.49 -39.88 -11.77
N ILE A 78 -5.08 -40.88 -11.12
CA ILE A 78 -6.42 -41.40 -11.48
C ILE A 78 -7.52 -40.44 -11.01
N VAL A 79 -7.40 -39.92 -9.79
CA VAL A 79 -8.47 -39.16 -9.13
C VAL A 79 -8.38 -37.65 -9.42
N ARG A 80 -7.20 -37.14 -9.81
CA ARG A 80 -6.96 -35.71 -10.09
C ARG A 80 -7.92 -35.14 -11.13
N TYR A 81 -7.97 -35.72 -12.32
CA TYR A 81 -8.80 -35.21 -13.41
C TYR A 81 -10.31 -35.26 -13.14
N PRO A 82 -10.89 -36.36 -12.61
CA PRO A 82 -12.32 -36.35 -12.24
C PRO A 82 -12.62 -35.36 -11.11
N LEU A 83 -11.72 -35.21 -10.11
CA LEU A 83 -11.88 -34.19 -9.08
C LEU A 83 -11.88 -32.77 -9.66
N ILE A 84 -10.93 -32.45 -10.55
CA ILE A 84 -10.87 -31.17 -11.24
C ILE A 84 -12.21 -30.90 -11.94
N ILE A 85 -12.72 -31.86 -12.73
CA ILE A 85 -13.97 -31.68 -13.47
C ILE A 85 -15.14 -31.41 -12.52
N ILE A 86 -15.25 -32.16 -11.42
CA ILE A 86 -16.32 -31.99 -10.42
C ILE A 86 -16.21 -30.61 -9.77
N ILE A 87 -15.03 -30.22 -9.27
CA ILE A 87 -14.84 -28.94 -8.59
C ILE A 87 -15.10 -27.77 -9.53
N PHE A 88 -14.56 -27.81 -10.76
CA PHE A 88 -14.81 -26.76 -11.74
C PHE A 88 -16.28 -26.68 -12.15
N SER A 89 -16.98 -27.81 -12.23
CA SER A 89 -18.43 -27.81 -12.50
C SER A 89 -19.20 -27.11 -11.37
N ILE A 90 -18.82 -27.35 -10.11
CA ILE A 90 -19.41 -26.69 -8.94
C ILE A 90 -19.09 -25.18 -8.95
N ILE A 91 -17.82 -24.81 -9.18
CA ILE A 91 -17.40 -23.40 -9.28
C ILE A 91 -18.18 -22.67 -10.38
N ILE A 92 -18.34 -23.27 -11.56
CA ILE A 92 -19.10 -22.66 -12.67
C ILE A 92 -20.56 -22.47 -12.27
N PHE A 93 -21.19 -23.48 -11.65
CA PHE A 93 -22.57 -23.38 -11.20
C PHE A 93 -22.75 -22.29 -10.13
N GLU A 94 -21.90 -22.26 -9.10
CA GLU A 94 -21.90 -21.23 -8.06
C GLU A 94 -21.66 -19.83 -8.63
N LEU A 95 -20.76 -19.69 -9.61
CA LEU A 95 -20.48 -18.42 -10.28
C LEU A 95 -21.68 -17.94 -11.09
N LEU A 96 -22.35 -18.82 -11.83
CA LEU A 96 -23.57 -18.47 -12.57
C LEU A 96 -24.69 -18.03 -11.61
N PHE A 97 -24.86 -18.76 -10.50
CA PHE A 97 -25.85 -18.42 -9.48
C PHE A 97 -25.52 -17.10 -8.78
N TYR A 98 -24.25 -16.85 -8.48
CA TYR A 98 -23.74 -15.58 -7.97
C TYR A 98 -24.09 -14.40 -8.90
N VAL A 99 -23.77 -14.53 -10.19
CA VAL A 99 -24.05 -13.50 -11.19
C VAL A 99 -25.56 -13.27 -11.31
N PHE A 100 -26.37 -14.33 -11.30
CA PHE A 100 -27.83 -14.22 -11.35
C PHE A 100 -28.38 -13.41 -10.17
N ILE A 101 -27.97 -13.73 -8.94
CA ILE A 101 -28.36 -12.97 -7.74
C ILE A 101 -27.94 -11.51 -7.85
N ARG A 102 -26.72 -11.24 -8.34
CA ARG A 102 -26.24 -9.87 -8.55
C ARG A 102 -27.09 -9.08 -9.54
N GLN A 103 -27.56 -9.71 -10.62
CA GLN A 103 -28.46 -9.05 -11.57
C GLN A 103 -29.83 -8.73 -10.94
N ILE A 104 -30.37 -9.63 -10.10
CA ILE A 104 -31.60 -9.36 -9.35
C ILE A 104 -31.43 -8.14 -8.44
N VAL A 105 -30.35 -8.06 -7.66
CA VAL A 105 -30.08 -6.90 -6.81
C VAL A 105 -29.94 -5.63 -7.64
N ASN A 106 -29.14 -5.66 -8.70
CA ASN A 106 -28.92 -4.49 -9.57
C ASN A 106 -30.23 -3.99 -10.18
N PHE A 107 -31.09 -4.90 -10.66
CA PHE A 107 -32.39 -4.57 -11.22
C PHE A 107 -33.31 -3.96 -10.17
N TRP A 108 -33.39 -4.57 -8.99
CA TRP A 108 -34.20 -4.07 -7.88
C TRP A 108 -33.75 -2.69 -7.41
N GLU A 109 -32.44 -2.49 -7.28
CA GLU A 109 -31.85 -1.20 -6.98
C GLU A 109 -32.11 -0.17 -8.05
N TYR A 110 -31.98 -0.52 -9.33
CA TYR A 110 -32.27 0.38 -10.43
C TYR A 110 -33.70 0.90 -10.33
N ILE A 111 -34.68 0.01 -10.13
CA ILE A 111 -36.09 0.35 -9.99
C ILE A 111 -36.34 1.30 -8.82
N TYR A 112 -35.68 1.09 -7.67
CA TYR A 112 -35.91 1.89 -6.47
C TYR A 112 -35.10 3.20 -6.46
N GLN A 113 -33.86 3.18 -6.96
CA GLN A 113 -32.94 4.31 -6.97
C GLN A 113 -33.33 5.37 -8.01
N TRP A 114 -33.86 4.97 -9.16
CA TRP A 114 -34.13 5.84 -10.30
C TRP A 114 -35.57 6.35 -10.35
N ARG A 115 -36.07 6.89 -9.23
CA ARG A 115 -37.41 7.49 -9.14
C ARG A 115 -37.36 8.91 -8.58
N GLY A 116 -38.15 9.80 -9.19
CA GLY A 116 -38.41 11.15 -8.70
C GLY A 116 -37.18 12.05 -8.52
N ILE A 117 -37.21 12.89 -7.48
CA ILE A 117 -36.18 13.89 -7.15
C ILE A 117 -34.81 13.25 -6.90
N SER A 118 -34.77 12.05 -6.32
CA SER A 118 -33.52 11.35 -6.04
C SER A 118 -32.75 10.93 -7.30
N ARG A 119 -33.43 10.78 -8.44
CA ARG A 119 -32.77 10.56 -9.73
C ARG A 119 -32.01 11.82 -10.16
N ILE A 120 -32.70 12.97 -10.16
CA ILE A 120 -32.15 14.26 -10.60
C ILE A 120 -30.92 14.62 -9.76
N LEU A 121 -31.02 14.54 -8.44
CA LEU A 121 -29.88 14.85 -7.54
C LEU A 121 -28.68 13.92 -7.77
N ARG A 122 -28.91 12.64 -8.10
CA ARG A 122 -27.84 11.69 -8.43
C ARG A 122 -27.25 11.93 -9.82
N GLU A 123 -28.05 12.35 -10.80
CA GLU A 123 -27.56 12.78 -12.11
C GLU A 123 -26.68 14.02 -11.99
N ILE A 124 -27.09 15.01 -11.19
CA ILE A 124 -26.28 16.21 -10.88
C ILE A 124 -24.93 15.78 -10.25
N MET A 125 -24.97 14.93 -9.20
CA MET A 125 -23.76 14.42 -8.56
C MET A 125 -22.84 13.60 -9.50
N ARG A 126 -23.39 12.95 -10.53
CA ARG A 126 -22.59 12.17 -11.51
C ARG A 126 -21.97 13.04 -12.59
N ASN A 127 -22.61 14.16 -12.90
CA ASN A 127 -22.19 15.08 -13.96
C ASN A 127 -21.22 16.15 -13.47
N THR A 128 -20.94 16.22 -12.16
CA THR A 128 -19.96 17.16 -11.61
C THR A 128 -18.54 16.82 -12.08
N ASN A 129 -17.78 17.86 -12.38
CA ASN A 129 -16.39 17.75 -12.82
C ASN A 129 -15.41 18.22 -11.74
N ASN A 130 -15.86 19.04 -10.80
CA ASN A 130 -15.06 19.50 -9.68
C ASN A 130 -15.46 18.79 -8.36
N TYR A 131 -14.49 18.65 -7.46
CA TYR A 131 -14.71 18.07 -6.13
C TYR A 131 -15.63 18.95 -5.26
N GLU A 132 -15.49 20.28 -5.33
CA GLU A 132 -16.32 21.21 -4.54
C GLU A 132 -17.81 21.11 -4.93
N GLU A 133 -18.11 21.13 -6.23
CA GLU A 133 -19.46 20.91 -6.77
C GLU A 133 -20.00 19.53 -6.36
N TRP A 134 -19.13 18.51 -6.36
CA TRP A 134 -19.51 17.18 -5.91
C TRP A 134 -19.90 17.16 -4.42
N ILE A 135 -19.19 17.89 -3.57
CA ILE A 135 -19.54 18.04 -2.14
C ILE A 135 -20.91 18.71 -1.98
N GLU A 136 -21.19 19.76 -2.74
CA GLU A 136 -22.48 20.46 -2.69
C GLU A 136 -23.63 19.53 -3.09
N ALA A 137 -23.48 18.79 -4.20
CA ALA A 137 -24.45 17.81 -4.65
C ALA A 137 -24.64 16.67 -3.62
N ALA A 138 -23.55 16.20 -3.00
CA ALA A 138 -23.59 15.18 -1.96
C ALA A 138 -24.33 15.68 -0.69
N LYS A 139 -24.12 16.93 -0.28
CA LYS A 139 -24.84 17.55 0.83
C LYS A 139 -26.34 17.69 0.54
N GLN A 140 -26.72 18.08 -0.67
CA GLN A 140 -28.13 18.15 -1.07
C GLN A 140 -28.81 16.77 -1.01
N LEU A 141 -28.10 15.71 -1.41
CA LEU A 141 -28.57 14.33 -1.28
C LEU A 141 -28.72 13.91 0.19
N ASP A 142 -27.73 14.24 1.03
CA ASP A 142 -27.78 13.95 2.46
C ASP A 142 -28.97 14.64 3.14
N SER A 143 -29.24 15.90 2.82
CA SER A 143 -30.38 16.64 3.36
C SER A 143 -31.71 16.07 2.87
N HIS A 144 -31.83 15.68 1.58
CA HIS A 144 -33.03 15.05 1.04
C HIS A 144 -33.36 13.72 1.74
N PHE A 145 -32.36 12.89 2.04
CA PHE A 145 -32.54 11.61 2.72
C PHE A 145 -32.52 11.71 4.27
N LYS A 146 -32.37 12.92 4.81
CA LYS A 146 -32.26 13.21 6.25
C LYS A 146 -31.06 12.53 6.92
N TYR A 147 -29.96 12.33 6.18
CA TYR A 147 -28.73 11.79 6.77
C TYR A 147 -28.05 12.78 7.71
N ASP A 148 -28.32 14.07 7.58
CA ASP A 148 -27.81 15.09 8.52
C ASP A 148 -28.38 14.93 9.95
N GLU A 149 -29.62 14.43 10.08
CA GLU A 149 -30.18 14.05 11.39
C GLU A 149 -29.40 12.88 11.99
N TRP A 150 -29.07 11.87 11.15
CA TRP A 150 -28.24 10.75 11.58
C TRP A 150 -26.82 11.18 11.98
N LYS A 151 -26.21 12.18 11.34
CA LYS A 151 -24.89 12.69 11.74
C LYS A 151 -24.89 13.29 13.16
N LYS A 152 -26.03 13.84 13.58
CA LYS A 152 -26.26 14.38 14.94
C LYS A 152 -26.55 13.30 15.98
N GLU A 153 -27.17 12.20 15.60
CA GLU A 153 -27.40 11.05 16.49
C GLU A 153 -26.06 10.45 16.95
N ILE A 154 -25.77 10.49 18.24
CA ILE A 154 -24.54 9.92 18.81
C ILE A 154 -24.55 8.38 18.83
N PRO A 155 -25.59 7.69 19.35
CA PRO A 155 -25.49 6.24 19.55
C PRO A 155 -25.47 5.48 18.23
N PHE A 156 -24.48 4.61 18.06
CA PHE A 156 -24.37 3.73 16.90
C PHE A 156 -23.45 2.53 17.18
N GLY A 157 -23.76 1.36 16.64
CA GLY A 157 -23.12 0.09 17.04
C GLY A 157 -21.74 -0.21 16.45
N TYR A 158 -21.17 0.67 15.63
CA TYR A 158 -19.88 0.43 14.94
C TYR A 158 -18.70 1.22 15.52
N TYR A 159 -18.90 1.94 16.62
CA TYR A 159 -17.86 2.67 17.36
C TYR A 159 -18.24 2.80 18.84
N ASP A 160 -17.24 2.99 19.70
CA ASP A 160 -17.47 3.26 21.13
C ASP A 160 -17.72 4.75 21.35
N TYR A 161 -19.01 5.12 21.24
CA TYR A 161 -19.44 6.51 21.38
C TYR A 161 -19.32 7.05 22.81
N ASN A 162 -19.38 6.18 23.83
CA ASN A 162 -19.25 6.60 25.23
C ASN A 162 -17.82 7.00 25.54
N LEU A 163 -16.86 6.18 25.09
CA LEU A 163 -15.44 6.49 25.21
C LEU A 163 -15.10 7.77 24.44
N LEU A 164 -15.56 7.90 23.19
CA LEU A 164 -15.28 9.06 22.35
C LEU A 164 -15.82 10.37 22.97
N LYS A 165 -17.06 10.33 23.49
CA LYS A 165 -17.67 11.50 24.14
C LYS A 165 -16.91 11.91 25.40
N LYS A 166 -16.44 10.95 26.20
CA LYS A 166 -15.64 11.22 27.39
C LYS A 166 -14.29 11.84 27.00
N VAL A 167 -13.60 11.24 26.04
CA VAL A 167 -12.31 11.74 25.54
C VAL A 167 -12.41 13.15 24.97
N ASN A 168 -13.42 13.44 24.15
CA ASN A 168 -13.62 14.78 23.60
C ASN A 168 -13.84 15.81 24.70
N ARG A 169 -14.63 15.47 25.73
CA ARG A 169 -14.85 16.33 26.89
C ARG A 169 -13.55 16.58 27.67
N ASP A 170 -12.79 15.53 27.93
CA ASP A 170 -11.56 15.59 28.72
C ASP A 170 -10.44 16.36 27.97
N LEU A 171 -10.27 16.11 26.66
CA LEU A 171 -9.34 16.88 25.81
C LEU A 171 -9.69 18.36 25.82
N LYS A 172 -10.98 18.69 25.65
CA LYS A 172 -11.45 20.07 25.62
C LYS A 172 -11.26 20.78 26.95
N SER A 173 -11.54 20.13 28.08
CA SER A 173 -11.33 20.72 29.40
C SER A 173 -9.85 20.92 29.72
N LEU A 174 -9.00 19.94 29.38
CA LEU A 174 -7.56 20.03 29.63
C LEU A 174 -6.89 21.08 28.73
N ARG A 175 -7.45 21.35 27.54
CA ARG A 175 -6.98 22.39 26.64
C ARG A 175 -7.33 23.80 27.12
N GLN A 176 -8.51 23.99 27.71
CA GLN A 176 -8.97 25.32 28.16
C GLN A 176 -8.15 25.88 29.33
N GLU A 177 -7.56 25.02 30.14
CA GLU A 177 -6.78 25.40 31.32
C GLU A 177 -5.28 25.08 31.12
N GLU A 178 -4.51 26.05 30.63
CA GLU A 178 -3.06 25.92 30.35
C GLU A 178 -2.18 25.91 31.61
N THR A 179 -2.43 24.96 32.53
CA THR A 179 -1.55 24.72 33.69
C THR A 179 -0.56 23.59 33.39
N ASN A 180 0.61 23.61 34.05
CA ASN A 180 1.61 22.54 33.92
C ASN A 180 1.03 21.14 34.18
N GLU A 181 0.16 21.02 35.19
CA GLU A 181 -0.45 19.74 35.56
C GLU A 181 -1.43 19.27 34.48
N ASN A 182 -2.26 20.17 33.95
CA ASN A 182 -3.22 19.84 32.90
C ASN A 182 -2.52 19.47 31.59
N LEU A 183 -1.39 20.10 31.27
CA LEU A 183 -0.58 19.75 30.09
C LEU A 183 0.04 18.36 30.21
N GLN A 184 0.49 17.95 31.40
CA GLN A 184 0.98 16.59 31.62
C GLN A 184 -0.17 15.57 31.53
N LYS A 185 -1.34 15.89 32.07
CA LYS A 185 -2.55 15.07 31.88
C LYS A 185 -2.95 14.99 30.40
N LEU A 186 -2.86 16.08 29.67
CA LEU A 186 -3.13 16.15 28.22
C LEU A 186 -2.15 15.27 27.44
N LYS A 187 -0.84 15.35 27.75
CA LYS A 187 0.20 14.47 27.19
C LYS A 187 -0.19 13.00 27.37
N ASN A 188 -0.52 12.61 28.60
CA ASN A 188 -0.87 11.22 28.92
C ASN A 188 -2.14 10.77 28.19
N LEU A 189 -3.16 11.63 28.13
CA LEU A 189 -4.40 11.34 27.41
C LEU A 189 -4.15 11.18 25.90
N LEU A 190 -3.38 12.08 25.29
CA LEU A 190 -3.01 12.01 23.87
C LEU A 190 -2.26 10.71 23.53
N GLN A 191 -1.34 10.25 24.40
CA GLN A 191 -0.64 8.98 24.20
C GLN A 191 -1.60 7.77 24.19
N VAL A 192 -2.71 7.83 24.94
CA VAL A 192 -3.72 6.76 25.00
C VAL A 192 -4.69 6.84 23.81
N CYS A 193 -5.12 8.04 23.45
CA CYS A 193 -6.13 8.28 22.42
C CYS A 193 -5.58 8.11 21.00
N ILE A 194 -4.30 8.40 20.77
CA ILE A 194 -3.68 8.32 19.43
C ILE A 194 -3.18 6.89 19.21
N LYS A 195 -4.10 6.01 18.83
CA LYS A 195 -3.85 4.62 18.45
C LYS A 195 -4.53 4.33 17.11
N ASN A 196 -4.06 3.29 16.42
CA ASN A 196 -4.69 2.84 15.18
C ASN A 196 -6.15 2.43 15.45
N ASN A 197 -7.10 2.98 14.67
CA ASN A 197 -8.54 2.75 14.83
C ASN A 197 -9.07 2.90 16.27
N TYR A 198 -8.64 3.94 16.99
CA TYR A 198 -9.12 4.25 18.35
C TYR A 198 -10.65 4.38 18.38
N ALA A 199 -11.30 3.72 19.34
CA ALA A 199 -12.76 3.68 19.51
C ALA A 199 -13.58 3.27 18.26
N GLY A 200 -12.95 2.71 17.20
CA GLY A 200 -13.64 2.38 15.95
C GLY A 200 -13.88 3.57 15.01
N VAL A 201 -13.19 4.69 15.20
CA VAL A 201 -13.37 5.93 14.42
C VAL A 201 -13.11 5.74 12.91
N GLU A 202 -12.25 4.79 12.54
CA GLU A 202 -11.85 4.53 11.15
C GLU A 202 -12.72 3.46 10.47
N ASN A 203 -13.82 3.04 11.10
CA ASN A 203 -14.69 2.02 10.54
C ASN A 203 -15.42 2.54 9.29
N THR A 204 -15.16 1.91 8.14
CA THR A 204 -15.75 2.27 6.83
C THR A 204 -17.28 2.27 6.84
N ARG A 205 -17.90 1.48 7.73
CA ARG A 205 -19.36 1.41 7.89
C ARG A 205 -19.97 2.72 8.39
N LEU A 206 -19.22 3.55 9.11
CA LEU A 206 -19.70 4.87 9.53
C LEU A 206 -19.79 5.80 8.32
N TYR A 207 -18.75 5.80 7.50
CA TYR A 207 -18.67 6.63 6.31
C TYR A 207 -19.53 6.10 5.14
N SER A 208 -20.11 4.91 5.25
CA SER A 208 -21.05 4.40 4.24
C SER A 208 -22.49 4.87 4.45
N HIS A 209 -22.81 5.55 5.56
CA HIS A 209 -24.19 5.98 5.86
C HIS A 209 -24.62 7.29 5.21
N SER A 210 -23.67 8.19 4.94
CA SER A 210 -23.85 9.47 4.27
C SER A 210 -23.08 9.50 2.96
N TYR A 211 -23.47 10.39 2.05
CA TYR A 211 -22.68 10.67 0.85
C TYR A 211 -21.43 11.49 1.18
N TYR A 212 -21.54 12.44 2.12
CA TYR A 212 -20.41 13.25 2.59
C TYR A 212 -20.34 13.30 4.12
N GLY A 213 -19.13 13.17 4.68
CA GLY A 213 -18.91 13.23 6.13
C GLY A 213 -19.22 11.94 6.88
N THR A 214 -19.03 11.98 8.20
CA THR A 214 -19.44 10.93 9.15
C THR A 214 -20.21 11.55 10.34
N LYS A 215 -20.32 10.84 11.46
CA LYS A 215 -20.90 11.33 12.72
C LYS A 215 -20.15 12.56 13.23
N ASN A 216 -20.87 13.56 13.71
CA ASN A 216 -20.27 14.82 14.21
C ASN A 216 -19.29 14.60 15.37
N VAL A 217 -19.53 13.60 16.23
CA VAL A 217 -18.63 13.29 17.37
C VAL A 217 -17.25 12.82 16.89
N ILE A 218 -17.18 12.19 15.72
CA ILE A 218 -15.91 11.75 15.11
C ILE A 218 -15.17 12.95 14.54
N GLU A 219 -15.87 13.85 13.85
CA GLU A 219 -15.27 15.09 13.35
C GLU A 219 -14.73 15.93 14.51
N GLU A 220 -15.52 16.08 15.59
CA GLU A 220 -15.09 16.77 16.82
C GLU A 220 -13.86 16.10 17.46
N TYR A 221 -13.77 14.77 17.47
CA TYR A 221 -12.58 14.07 17.96
C TYR A 221 -11.34 14.39 17.12
N VAL A 222 -11.46 14.38 15.78
CA VAL A 222 -10.34 14.68 14.88
C VAL A 222 -9.88 16.13 15.07
N ASP A 223 -10.81 17.07 15.19
CA ASP A 223 -10.54 18.48 15.47
C ASP A 223 -9.82 18.65 16.82
N GLU A 224 -10.40 18.09 17.89
CA GLU A 224 -9.87 18.23 19.26
C GLU A 224 -8.49 17.58 19.42
N VAL A 225 -8.24 16.42 18.80
CA VAL A 225 -6.90 15.79 18.81
C VAL A 225 -5.89 16.62 18.04
N THR A 226 -6.26 17.16 16.88
CA THR A 226 -5.36 17.98 16.05
C THR A 226 -4.97 19.27 16.80
N GLU A 227 -5.95 19.98 17.35
CA GLU A 227 -5.73 21.20 18.12
C GLU A 227 -4.91 20.93 19.39
N SER A 228 -5.17 19.80 20.08
CA SER A 228 -4.41 19.41 21.27
C SER A 228 -2.95 19.06 20.95
N LEU A 229 -2.68 18.43 19.81
CA LEU A 229 -1.31 18.17 19.33
C LEU A 229 -0.57 19.46 18.97
N GLU A 230 -1.27 20.41 18.35
CA GLU A 230 -0.71 21.72 18.02
C GLU A 230 -0.36 22.50 19.29
N LEU A 231 -1.22 22.46 20.31
CA LEU A 231 -0.94 23.04 21.62
C LEU A 231 0.27 22.36 22.28
N ALA A 232 0.28 21.03 22.38
CA ALA A 232 1.38 20.29 22.99
C ALA A 232 2.74 20.57 22.32
N ARG A 233 2.73 20.86 21.02
CA ARG A 233 3.90 21.26 20.24
C ARG A 233 4.38 22.68 20.58
N ASN A 234 3.48 23.66 20.54
CA ASN A 234 3.83 25.08 20.65
C ASN A 234 4.13 25.53 22.09
N THR A 235 3.55 24.86 23.08
CA THR A 235 3.63 25.26 24.48
C THR A 235 5.04 25.15 25.05
N LYS A 236 5.56 26.21 25.67
CA LYS A 236 6.90 26.23 26.30
C LYS A 236 6.96 25.57 27.68
N LEU A 237 5.79 25.34 28.28
CA LEU A 237 5.64 24.78 29.61
C LEU A 237 6.04 23.29 29.69
N LEU A 238 5.89 22.54 28.59
CA LEU A 238 6.34 21.16 28.50
C LEU A 238 7.83 21.09 28.17
N SER A 239 8.55 20.23 28.91
CA SER A 239 9.95 19.92 28.63
C SER A 239 10.12 19.36 27.22
N THR A 240 11.25 19.67 26.57
CA THR A 240 11.59 19.13 25.24
C THR A 240 11.66 17.60 25.25
N LYS A 241 12.08 16.99 26.37
CA LYS A 241 12.10 15.53 26.57
C LYS A 241 10.68 14.95 26.53
N ASP A 242 9.75 15.57 27.26
CA ASP A 242 8.35 15.14 27.32
C ASP A 242 7.66 15.25 25.95
N LYS A 243 7.94 16.33 25.23
CA LYS A 243 7.43 16.50 23.86
C LYS A 243 7.97 15.41 22.94
N LEU A 244 9.28 15.14 22.99
CA LEU A 244 9.87 14.10 22.15
C LEU A 244 9.27 12.73 22.46
N GLU A 245 9.10 12.39 23.73
CA GLU A 245 8.47 11.14 24.14
C GLU A 245 7.03 11.05 23.60
N LEU A 246 6.24 12.12 23.75
CA LEU A 246 4.88 12.21 23.20
C LEU A 246 4.88 11.93 21.69
N PHE A 247 5.61 12.71 20.90
CA PHE A 247 5.59 12.58 19.44
C PHE A 247 6.24 11.29 18.93
N ARG A 248 7.25 10.75 19.61
CA ARG A 248 7.86 9.46 19.27
C ARG A 248 6.87 8.32 19.53
N ASN A 249 6.18 8.33 20.66
CA ASN A 249 5.20 7.30 21.01
C ASN A 249 3.96 7.38 20.14
N THR A 250 3.42 8.58 19.90
CA THR A 250 2.24 8.76 19.03
C THR A 250 2.56 8.40 17.58
N TYR A 251 3.75 8.74 17.07
CA TYR A 251 4.18 8.33 15.72
C TYR A 251 4.24 6.79 15.57
N LYS A 252 4.82 6.09 16.56
CA LYS A 252 4.86 4.62 16.58
C LYS A 252 3.46 4.00 16.70
N ASN A 253 2.61 4.55 17.58
CA ASN A 253 1.28 4.01 17.89
C ASN A 253 0.27 4.26 16.76
N TYR A 254 0.26 5.46 16.18
CA TYR A 254 -0.67 5.80 15.10
C TYR A 254 -0.28 5.10 13.80
N GLY A 255 1.01 5.10 13.45
CA GLY A 255 1.49 4.56 12.17
C GLY A 255 1.17 5.46 10.97
N ARG A 256 1.70 5.08 9.81
CA ARG A 256 1.60 5.85 8.56
C ARG A 256 0.53 5.30 7.63
N THR A 257 0.13 6.13 6.68
CA THR A 257 -0.73 5.76 5.56
C THR A 257 0.08 5.48 4.29
N ALA A 258 -0.25 4.40 3.58
CA ALA A 258 0.33 4.07 2.28
C ALA A 258 -0.73 4.03 1.16
N LEU A 259 -0.37 4.48 -0.05
CA LEU A 259 -1.14 4.28 -1.27
C LEU A 259 -0.64 3.04 -2.00
N CYS A 260 -1.50 2.03 -2.14
CA CYS A 260 -1.21 0.77 -2.79
C CYS A 260 -1.90 0.70 -4.15
N LEU A 261 -1.12 0.64 -5.22
CA LEU A 261 -1.59 0.55 -6.60
C LEU A 261 -1.40 -0.88 -7.12
N SER A 262 -2.52 -1.57 -7.34
CA SER A 262 -2.52 -2.95 -7.84
C SER A 262 -2.15 -3.10 -9.31
N GLY A 263 -1.80 -4.32 -9.68
CA GLY A 263 -1.72 -4.74 -11.07
C GLY A 263 -3.09 -4.75 -11.78
N GLY A 264 -3.08 -4.72 -13.11
CA GLY A 264 -4.31 -4.82 -13.93
C GLY A 264 -4.15 -4.46 -15.41
N ALA A 265 -2.96 -4.58 -15.98
CA ALA A 265 -2.65 -4.19 -17.37
C ALA A 265 -3.15 -2.76 -17.69
N SER A 266 -3.79 -2.49 -18.84
CA SER A 266 -4.28 -1.14 -19.19
C SER A 266 -5.32 -0.57 -18.22
N PHE A 267 -5.94 -1.37 -17.34
CA PHE A 267 -6.77 -0.82 -16.25
C PHE A 267 -5.94 -0.05 -15.21
N GLY A 268 -4.62 -0.24 -15.17
CA GLY A 268 -3.71 0.54 -14.35
C GLY A 268 -3.80 2.05 -14.60
N TYR A 269 -4.25 2.50 -15.76
CA TYR A 269 -4.41 3.92 -16.05
C TYR A 269 -5.54 4.59 -15.25
N TYR A 270 -6.48 3.83 -14.69
CA TYR A 270 -7.44 4.37 -13.72
C TYR A 270 -6.77 4.89 -12.45
N HIS A 271 -5.60 4.36 -12.07
CA HIS A 271 -4.83 4.85 -10.92
C HIS A 271 -4.42 6.31 -11.08
N LEU A 272 -4.23 6.81 -12.31
CA LEU A 272 -3.90 8.21 -12.57
C LEU A 272 -5.01 9.14 -12.05
N GLY A 273 -6.27 8.75 -12.21
CA GLY A 273 -7.41 9.50 -11.66
C GLY A 273 -7.47 9.48 -10.14
N VAL A 274 -7.12 8.35 -9.52
CA VAL A 274 -7.06 8.21 -8.05
C VAL A 274 -5.94 9.09 -7.49
N VAL A 275 -4.75 9.02 -8.08
CA VAL A 275 -3.60 9.86 -7.72
C VAL A 275 -3.94 11.32 -7.92
N LYS A 276 -4.55 11.69 -9.06
CA LYS A 276 -4.95 13.08 -9.35
C LYS A 276 -5.93 13.62 -8.31
N ALA A 277 -6.97 12.88 -7.95
CA ALA A 277 -7.91 13.31 -6.91
C ALA A 277 -7.25 13.48 -5.54
N LEU A 278 -6.32 12.59 -5.15
CA LEU A 278 -5.56 12.72 -3.90
C LEU A 278 -4.58 13.89 -3.96
N PHE A 279 -3.93 14.11 -5.11
CA PHE A 279 -2.98 15.19 -5.32
C PHE A 279 -3.67 16.56 -5.29
N ASP A 280 -4.74 16.75 -6.07
CA ASP A 280 -5.50 18.00 -6.14
C ASP A 280 -6.09 18.38 -4.77
N SER A 281 -6.49 17.38 -3.97
CA SER A 281 -7.00 17.59 -2.61
C SER A 281 -5.89 17.75 -1.56
N LYS A 282 -4.61 17.71 -1.96
CA LYS A 282 -3.44 17.69 -1.06
C LYS A 282 -3.54 16.57 -0.02
N LEU A 283 -4.04 15.40 -0.37
CA LEU A 283 -4.21 14.19 0.46
C LEU A 283 -3.32 13.02 0.00
N LEU A 284 -2.32 13.30 -0.82
CA LEU A 284 -1.37 12.28 -1.28
C LEU A 284 -0.48 11.81 -0.09
N PRO A 285 -0.40 10.50 0.20
CA PRO A 285 0.48 9.97 1.24
C PRO A 285 1.93 9.93 0.76
N ILE A 286 2.86 9.71 1.69
CA ILE A 286 4.31 9.68 1.39
C ILE A 286 4.78 8.27 0.97
N VAL A 287 4.11 7.22 1.44
CA VAL A 287 4.46 5.82 1.13
C VAL A 287 3.61 5.32 -0.02
N PHE A 288 4.26 4.85 -1.08
CA PHE A 288 3.64 4.26 -2.25
C PHE A 288 4.08 2.81 -2.38
N THR A 289 3.17 1.94 -2.78
CA THR A 289 3.49 0.61 -3.26
C THR A 289 2.81 0.38 -4.59
N GLY A 290 3.49 -0.28 -5.51
CA GLY A 290 2.94 -0.60 -6.82
C GLY A 290 3.37 -1.98 -7.28
N THR A 291 2.46 -2.66 -7.97
CA THR A 291 2.71 -3.95 -8.60
C THR A 291 2.30 -3.86 -10.07
N SER A 292 3.14 -4.35 -10.98
CA SER A 292 2.86 -4.35 -12.43
C SER A 292 2.50 -2.94 -12.94
N ALA A 293 1.36 -2.77 -13.62
CA ALA A 293 0.85 -1.46 -14.06
C ALA A 293 0.67 -0.43 -12.92
N GLY A 294 0.42 -0.87 -11.68
CA GLY A 294 0.43 0.00 -10.50
C GLY A 294 1.84 0.46 -10.11
N GLY A 295 2.86 -0.37 -10.33
CA GLY A 295 4.28 -0.04 -10.19
C GLY A 295 4.72 1.05 -11.14
N LEU A 296 4.25 1.02 -12.39
CA LEU A 296 4.46 2.08 -13.38
C LEU A 296 3.95 3.44 -12.88
N VAL A 297 2.70 3.49 -12.43
CA VAL A 297 2.07 4.75 -11.95
C VAL A 297 2.71 5.21 -10.63
N ALA A 298 3.03 4.29 -9.72
CA ALA A 298 3.73 4.62 -8.49
C ALA A 298 5.11 5.22 -8.77
N ALA A 299 5.87 4.63 -9.70
CA ALA A 299 7.18 5.13 -10.11
C ALA A 299 7.08 6.53 -10.76
N LEU A 300 6.13 6.74 -11.68
CA LEU A 300 5.88 8.03 -12.32
C LEU A 300 5.72 9.16 -11.29
N VAL A 301 4.96 8.89 -10.23
CA VAL A 301 4.67 9.84 -9.14
C VAL A 301 5.87 10.01 -8.21
N CYS A 302 6.56 8.94 -7.83
CA CYS A 302 7.62 9.04 -6.82
C CYS A 302 8.91 9.70 -7.32
N VAL A 303 9.19 9.68 -8.64
CA VAL A 303 10.40 10.31 -9.20
C VAL A 303 10.23 11.80 -9.52
N ARG A 304 9.00 12.33 -9.47
CA ARG A 304 8.66 13.70 -9.85
C ARG A 304 8.27 14.57 -8.67
N THR A 305 8.64 15.84 -8.72
CA THR A 305 8.21 16.84 -7.73
C THR A 305 6.73 17.17 -7.89
N ASP A 306 6.16 17.90 -6.93
CA ASP A 306 4.74 18.30 -6.98
C ASP A 306 4.44 19.18 -8.21
N GLU A 307 5.34 20.10 -8.55
CA GLU A 307 5.21 21.01 -9.70
C GLU A 307 5.25 20.26 -11.04
N GLU A 308 6.15 19.28 -11.17
CA GLU A 308 6.28 18.40 -12.33
C GLU A 308 5.02 17.53 -12.49
N LEU A 309 4.53 16.98 -11.37
CA LEU A 309 3.34 16.12 -11.36
C LEU A 309 2.07 16.87 -11.79
N GLU A 310 1.95 18.16 -11.47
CA GLU A 310 0.82 19.00 -11.88
C GLU A 310 0.70 19.10 -13.41
N GLN A 311 1.83 19.20 -14.11
CA GLN A 311 1.89 19.27 -15.58
C GLN A 311 1.57 17.92 -16.24
N ILE A 312 2.03 16.83 -15.63
CA ILE A 312 2.00 15.48 -16.23
C ILE A 312 0.69 14.73 -16.01
N LEU A 313 -0.04 14.99 -14.92
CA LEU A 313 -1.33 14.33 -14.67
C LEU A 313 -2.47 14.90 -15.53
N THR A 314 -2.24 14.96 -16.83
CA THR A 314 -3.16 15.43 -17.86
C THR A 314 -3.38 14.33 -18.91
N PRO A 315 -4.47 14.39 -19.70
CA PRO A 315 -4.74 13.40 -20.76
C PRO A 315 -3.67 13.35 -21.87
N GLU A 316 -2.76 14.32 -21.93
CA GLU A 316 -1.64 14.36 -22.89
C GLU A 316 -0.65 13.21 -22.67
N LEU A 317 -0.65 12.61 -21.48
CA LEU A 317 0.16 11.45 -21.11
C LEU A 317 -0.07 10.23 -21.99
N HIS A 318 -1.19 10.14 -22.72
CA HIS A 318 -1.44 9.07 -23.69
C HIS A 318 -0.34 8.98 -24.77
N THR A 319 0.32 10.10 -25.10
CA THR A 319 1.38 10.16 -26.11
C THR A 319 2.63 9.35 -25.73
N ARG A 320 2.92 9.25 -24.43
CA ARG A 320 4.09 8.55 -23.89
C ARG A 320 3.76 7.15 -23.35
N LEU A 321 2.48 6.85 -23.09
CA LEU A 321 2.00 5.53 -22.67
C LEU A 321 1.78 4.57 -23.87
N THR A 322 2.82 4.29 -24.64
CA THR A 322 2.75 3.48 -25.87
C THR A 322 3.32 2.07 -25.68
N ALA A 323 3.03 1.44 -24.53
CA ALA A 323 3.56 0.13 -24.18
C ALA A 323 3.06 -0.99 -25.13
N CYS A 324 1.87 -0.84 -25.71
CA CYS A 324 1.20 -1.82 -26.58
C CYS A 324 1.27 -1.46 -28.08
N SER A 325 2.27 -0.70 -28.52
CA SER A 325 2.33 -0.13 -29.87
C SER A 325 2.51 -1.13 -31.01
N ASP A 326 2.98 -2.34 -30.72
CA ASP A 326 3.32 -3.32 -31.75
C ASP A 326 2.07 -3.86 -32.47
N PRO A 327 2.04 -3.86 -33.82
CA PRO A 327 0.96 -4.46 -34.57
C PRO A 327 0.99 -5.99 -34.44
N ILE A 328 -0.17 -6.63 -34.68
CA ILE A 328 -0.34 -8.10 -34.60
C ILE A 328 0.66 -8.85 -35.47
N THR A 329 1.02 -8.27 -36.62
CA THR A 329 2.02 -8.83 -37.54
C THR A 329 3.42 -8.93 -36.94
N VAL A 330 3.76 -8.11 -35.94
CA VAL A 330 5.08 -8.08 -35.30
C VAL A 330 5.08 -8.91 -34.02
N TRP A 331 4.08 -8.71 -33.14
CA TRP A 331 4.09 -9.40 -31.85
C TRP A 331 3.68 -10.87 -31.96
N LEU A 332 2.83 -11.28 -32.91
CA LEU A 332 2.37 -12.67 -33.01
C LEU A 332 3.51 -13.63 -33.42
N PRO A 333 4.35 -13.32 -34.43
CA PRO A 333 5.54 -14.12 -34.71
C PRO A 333 6.55 -14.13 -33.57
N ARG A 334 6.70 -13.01 -32.83
CA ARG A 334 7.56 -12.94 -31.64
C ARG A 334 7.03 -13.88 -30.56
N TRP A 335 5.75 -13.76 -30.21
CA TRP A 335 5.09 -14.60 -29.21
C TRP A 335 5.23 -16.09 -29.53
N TRP A 336 5.10 -16.47 -30.80
CA TRP A 336 5.29 -17.86 -31.23
C TRP A 336 6.75 -18.35 -31.09
N LYS A 337 7.74 -17.47 -31.23
CA LYS A 337 9.17 -17.80 -31.15
C LYS A 337 9.72 -17.76 -29.73
N THR A 338 9.38 -16.72 -28.96
CA THR A 338 9.98 -16.40 -27.66
C THR A 338 9.02 -16.56 -26.48
N GLY A 339 7.72 -16.77 -26.72
CA GLY A 339 6.69 -16.81 -25.68
C GLY A 339 6.28 -15.45 -25.11
N ALA A 340 6.89 -14.35 -25.57
CA ALA A 340 6.60 -12.99 -25.12
C ALA A 340 5.91 -12.17 -26.21
N ARG A 341 4.90 -11.40 -25.80
CA ARG A 341 4.24 -10.42 -26.67
C ARG A 341 5.11 -9.18 -26.84
N PHE A 342 5.63 -8.63 -25.75
CA PHE A 342 6.42 -7.41 -25.74
C PHE A 342 7.92 -7.68 -25.76
N ASP A 343 8.68 -6.73 -26.29
CA ASP A 343 10.14 -6.71 -26.21
C ASP A 343 10.57 -5.95 -24.95
N ALA A 344 11.41 -6.58 -24.13
CA ALA A 344 11.89 -6.02 -22.87
C ALA A 344 12.73 -4.74 -23.10
N CYS A 345 13.49 -4.68 -24.21
CA CYS A 345 14.35 -3.52 -24.48
C CYS A 345 13.54 -2.30 -24.92
N ASP A 346 12.58 -2.47 -25.83
CA ASP A 346 11.68 -1.39 -26.22
C ASP A 346 10.87 -0.86 -25.02
N TRP A 347 10.38 -1.76 -24.17
CA TRP A 347 9.72 -1.38 -22.92
C TRP A 347 10.65 -0.62 -21.98
N ALA A 348 11.92 -1.03 -21.85
CA ALA A 348 12.91 -0.30 -21.08
C ALA A 348 13.13 1.13 -21.61
N ARG A 349 13.21 1.33 -22.93
CA ARG A 349 13.34 2.66 -23.53
C ARG A 349 12.16 3.56 -23.15
N LYS A 350 10.93 3.05 -23.29
CA LYS A 350 9.70 3.78 -22.96
C LYS A 350 9.61 4.12 -21.47
N LEU A 351 10.03 3.20 -20.60
CA LEU A 351 10.01 3.39 -19.14
C LEU A 351 11.03 4.39 -18.63
N GLN A 352 12.13 4.63 -19.35
CA GLN A 352 13.10 5.65 -18.94
C GLN A 352 12.47 7.05 -18.94
N TRP A 353 11.53 7.36 -19.84
CA TRP A 353 10.78 8.62 -19.73
C TRP A 353 9.93 8.66 -18.45
N VAL A 354 9.25 7.56 -18.12
CA VAL A 354 8.41 7.45 -16.91
C VAL A 354 9.23 7.59 -15.63
N THR A 355 10.48 7.13 -15.63
CA THR A 355 11.37 7.09 -14.46
C THR A 355 12.42 8.21 -14.41
N LYS A 356 12.37 9.17 -15.34
CA LYS A 356 13.38 10.24 -15.55
C LYS A 356 14.79 9.68 -15.73
N GLY A 357 14.92 8.67 -16.59
CA GLY A 357 16.16 8.00 -16.93
C GLY A 357 16.41 6.80 -16.04
N SER A 358 17.67 6.57 -15.67
CA SER A 358 18.06 5.45 -14.82
C SER A 358 18.23 5.86 -13.35
N LEU A 359 17.19 6.47 -12.79
CA LEU A 359 17.17 6.80 -11.37
C LEU A 359 17.08 5.54 -10.51
N THR A 360 17.78 5.55 -9.38
CA THR A 360 17.70 4.50 -8.36
C THR A 360 16.62 4.80 -7.32
N PHE A 361 16.25 3.81 -6.50
CA PHE A 361 15.29 4.03 -5.41
C PHE A 361 15.78 5.07 -4.39
N MET A 362 17.09 5.09 -4.10
CA MET A 362 17.68 6.09 -3.20
C MET A 362 17.64 7.49 -3.82
N GLU A 363 18.07 7.63 -5.08
CA GLU A 363 18.07 8.92 -5.80
C GLU A 363 16.65 9.51 -5.91
N ALA A 364 15.64 8.66 -6.16
CA ALA A 364 14.25 9.10 -6.20
C ALA A 364 13.74 9.58 -4.83
N TYR A 365 14.12 8.87 -3.76
CA TYR A 365 13.76 9.25 -2.39
C TYR A 365 14.41 10.58 -1.97
N GLU A 366 15.70 10.79 -2.28
CA GLU A 366 16.39 12.04 -1.99
C GLU A 366 15.79 13.23 -2.74
N ARG A 367 15.32 13.01 -3.97
CA ARG A 367 14.71 14.06 -4.80
C ARG A 367 13.34 14.51 -4.29
N THR A 368 12.46 13.58 -3.94
CA THR A 368 11.04 13.90 -3.66
C THR A 368 10.61 13.68 -2.22
N GLY A 369 11.38 12.91 -1.44
CA GLY A 369 11.00 12.43 -0.12
C GLY A 369 9.89 11.36 -0.13
N ARG A 370 9.40 10.95 -1.30
CA ARG A 370 8.35 9.93 -1.46
C ARG A 370 8.99 8.55 -1.46
N ILE A 371 8.37 7.60 -0.75
CA ILE A 371 8.89 6.25 -0.58
C ILE A 371 8.23 5.34 -1.60
N LEU A 372 9.00 4.86 -2.58
CA LEU A 372 8.54 3.92 -3.60
C LEU A 372 8.82 2.48 -3.16
N ASN A 373 7.80 1.62 -3.28
CA ASN A 373 7.91 0.17 -3.09
C ASN A 373 7.39 -0.56 -4.34
N ILE A 374 8.18 -1.48 -4.87
CA ILE A 374 7.80 -2.32 -6.02
C ILE A 374 7.92 -3.79 -5.63
N SER A 375 6.88 -4.57 -5.86
CA SER A 375 6.89 -6.01 -5.58
C SER A 375 7.38 -6.81 -6.79
N VAL A 376 8.26 -7.79 -6.55
CA VAL A 376 8.82 -8.69 -7.57
C VAL A 376 8.95 -10.10 -7.01
N ILE A 377 8.86 -11.10 -7.88
CA ILE A 377 9.05 -12.51 -7.51
C ILE A 377 10.23 -13.06 -8.31
N SER A 378 11.10 -13.84 -7.67
CA SER A 378 12.20 -14.51 -8.36
C SER A 378 11.66 -15.53 -9.36
N TYR A 379 12.43 -15.87 -10.40
CA TYR A 379 12.06 -16.95 -11.32
C TYR A 379 11.86 -18.28 -10.58
N ASP A 380 12.72 -18.55 -9.61
CA ASP A 380 12.71 -19.75 -8.78
C ASP A 380 11.45 -19.82 -7.89
N PRO A 381 10.65 -20.89 -7.99
CA PRO A 381 9.46 -21.09 -7.16
C PRO A 381 9.75 -21.10 -5.66
N HIS A 382 10.91 -21.56 -5.20
CA HIS A 382 11.18 -21.65 -3.76
C HIS A 382 11.57 -20.31 -3.14
N SER A 383 11.96 -19.34 -3.96
CA SER A 383 12.35 -18.01 -3.52
C SER A 383 11.13 -17.15 -3.11
N PRO A 384 11.16 -16.48 -1.95
CA PRO A 384 10.05 -15.65 -1.49
C PRO A 384 9.88 -14.37 -2.33
N PRO A 385 8.67 -13.78 -2.37
CA PRO A 385 8.47 -12.46 -2.98
C PRO A 385 9.34 -11.40 -2.27
N LYS A 386 9.94 -10.49 -3.04
CA LYS A 386 10.72 -9.36 -2.52
C LYS A 386 10.01 -8.04 -2.81
N VAL A 387 10.16 -7.10 -1.89
CA VAL A 387 9.73 -5.71 -2.08
C VAL A 387 10.96 -4.84 -2.19
N LEU A 388 11.14 -4.23 -3.35
CA LEU A 388 12.23 -3.32 -3.67
C LEU A 388 11.86 -1.92 -3.23
N ASN A 389 12.71 -1.31 -2.41
CA ASN A 389 12.60 0.07 -1.94
C ASN A 389 13.98 0.63 -1.61
N TYR A 390 14.05 1.88 -1.16
CA TYR A 390 15.32 2.54 -0.84
C TYR A 390 16.08 1.90 0.35
N ILE A 391 15.42 1.10 1.21
CA ILE A 391 16.06 0.38 2.32
C ILE A 391 16.59 -0.97 1.84
N THR A 392 15.77 -1.72 1.10
CA THR A 392 16.08 -3.10 0.70
C THR A 392 16.96 -3.17 -0.54
N ALA A 393 16.85 -2.20 -1.44
CA ALA A 393 17.59 -2.13 -2.70
C ALA A 393 17.81 -0.67 -3.15
N PRO A 394 18.64 0.12 -2.41
CA PRO A 394 18.86 1.54 -2.67
C PRO A 394 19.37 1.84 -4.09
N ASP A 395 20.32 1.03 -4.55
CA ASP A 395 21.04 1.22 -5.82
C ASP A 395 20.33 0.58 -7.03
N CYS A 396 19.20 -0.09 -6.80
CA CYS A 396 18.43 -0.73 -7.86
C CYS A 396 17.74 0.32 -8.74
N VAL A 397 17.80 0.12 -10.05
CA VAL A 397 17.29 1.04 -11.06
C VAL A 397 15.79 0.83 -11.24
N ILE A 398 15.01 1.90 -11.08
CA ILE A 398 13.55 1.82 -10.95
C ILE A 398 12.89 1.23 -12.21
N TRP A 399 13.30 1.62 -13.42
CA TRP A 399 12.68 1.08 -14.63
C TRP A 399 12.88 -0.44 -14.75
N SER A 400 14.03 -0.98 -14.34
CA SER A 400 14.27 -2.44 -14.36
C SER A 400 13.34 -3.17 -13.39
N ALA A 401 13.11 -2.58 -12.21
CA ALA A 401 12.16 -3.08 -11.22
C ALA A 401 10.71 -3.03 -11.72
N VAL A 402 10.31 -1.97 -12.43
CA VAL A 402 8.96 -1.87 -13.03
C VAL A 402 8.76 -2.92 -14.12
N ILE A 403 9.75 -3.17 -14.98
CA ILE A 403 9.67 -4.23 -16.02
C ILE A 403 9.57 -5.60 -15.35
N ALA A 404 10.42 -5.89 -14.37
CA ALA A 404 10.38 -7.13 -13.61
C ALA A 404 9.01 -7.33 -12.96
N SER A 405 8.47 -6.28 -12.36
CA SER A 405 7.14 -6.29 -11.75
C SER A 405 6.01 -6.42 -12.78
N ALA A 406 6.24 -6.18 -14.07
CA ALA A 406 5.25 -6.35 -15.14
C ALA A 406 5.49 -7.62 -15.99
N ALA A 407 6.47 -8.44 -15.63
CA ALA A 407 6.85 -9.65 -16.35
C ALA A 407 5.91 -10.83 -16.05
N VAL A 408 4.70 -10.76 -16.63
CA VAL A 408 3.70 -11.84 -16.59
C VAL A 408 3.99 -12.86 -17.70
N PRO A 409 3.98 -14.17 -17.42
CA PRO A 409 4.17 -15.19 -18.45
C PRO A 409 3.19 -15.03 -19.62
N GLY A 410 3.70 -15.14 -20.84
CA GLY A 410 2.93 -14.93 -22.07
C GLY A 410 2.82 -13.47 -22.54
N ILE A 411 3.06 -12.49 -21.64
CA ILE A 411 3.11 -11.07 -21.99
C ILE A 411 4.57 -10.64 -22.15
N LEU A 412 5.38 -10.86 -21.13
CA LEU A 412 6.80 -10.52 -21.12
C LEU A 412 7.57 -11.63 -20.40
N ASN A 413 8.74 -11.98 -20.95
CA ASN A 413 9.61 -12.98 -20.34
C ASN A 413 10.24 -12.46 -19.04
N PRO A 414 10.66 -13.35 -18.13
CA PRO A 414 11.36 -12.96 -16.91
C PRO A 414 12.59 -12.10 -17.23
N VAL A 415 12.79 -11.00 -16.49
CA VAL A 415 13.87 -10.04 -16.74
C VAL A 415 14.83 -9.92 -15.56
N VAL A 416 16.04 -9.43 -15.84
CA VAL A 416 17.07 -9.21 -14.81
C VAL A 416 16.87 -7.83 -14.18
N LEU A 417 17.04 -7.73 -12.86
CA LEU A 417 17.09 -6.44 -12.18
C LEU A 417 18.46 -5.80 -12.37
N MET A 418 18.50 -4.47 -12.44
CA MET A 418 19.75 -3.73 -12.69
C MET A 418 20.07 -2.83 -11.49
N GLN A 419 21.35 -2.71 -11.14
CA GLN A 419 21.85 -1.80 -10.11
C GLN A 419 22.85 -0.80 -10.69
N LYS A 420 22.87 0.40 -10.12
CA LYS A 420 23.81 1.45 -10.49
C LYS A 420 25.02 1.42 -9.55
N ILE A 421 26.22 1.40 -10.13
CA ILE A 421 27.47 1.52 -9.37
C ILE A 421 27.76 3.00 -9.11
N LYS A 422 28.62 3.30 -8.14
CA LYS A 422 29.14 4.65 -7.86
C LYS A 422 29.73 5.35 -9.10
N ASP A 423 30.26 4.59 -10.05
CA ASP A 423 30.81 5.10 -11.31
C ASP A 423 29.72 5.55 -12.31
N GLY A 424 28.45 5.34 -11.98
CA GLY A 424 27.29 5.69 -12.81
C GLY A 424 26.89 4.61 -13.81
N SER A 425 27.73 3.60 -14.04
CA SER A 425 27.42 2.44 -14.88
C SER A 425 26.42 1.50 -14.21
N ILE A 426 25.71 0.72 -15.03
CA ILE A 426 24.71 -0.23 -14.55
C ILE A 426 25.21 -1.67 -14.72
N VAL A 427 25.00 -2.50 -13.69
CA VAL A 427 25.33 -3.93 -13.67
C VAL A 427 24.12 -4.76 -13.20
N PRO A 428 24.06 -6.07 -13.51
CA PRO A 428 22.97 -6.92 -13.02
C PRO A 428 22.96 -6.99 -11.49
N TYR A 429 21.78 -6.85 -10.90
CA TYR A 429 21.54 -6.97 -9.46
C TYR A 429 21.51 -8.44 -9.04
N ASN A 430 22.16 -8.75 -7.92
CA ASN A 430 22.15 -10.08 -7.29
C ASN A 430 22.51 -11.23 -8.26
N TYR A 431 23.68 -11.11 -8.90
CA TYR A 431 24.25 -12.08 -9.85
C TYR A 431 23.38 -12.42 -11.06
N GLY A 432 22.47 -11.52 -11.46
CA GLY A 432 21.72 -11.69 -12.72
C GLY A 432 20.51 -12.63 -12.64
N ASN A 433 20.02 -12.93 -11.44
CA ASN A 433 18.77 -13.70 -11.30
C ASN A 433 17.62 -13.02 -12.07
N LYS A 434 16.81 -13.83 -12.75
CA LYS A 434 15.63 -13.37 -13.48
C LYS A 434 14.42 -13.25 -12.53
N TRP A 435 13.57 -12.25 -12.78
CA TRP A 435 12.43 -11.87 -11.95
C TRP A 435 11.14 -11.80 -12.78
N LYS A 436 10.00 -11.96 -12.11
CA LYS A 436 8.64 -12.02 -12.64
C LYS A 436 7.71 -11.07 -11.87
N ASP A 437 6.50 -10.89 -12.42
CA ASP A 437 5.45 -10.03 -11.85
C ASP A 437 5.11 -10.43 -10.41
N GLY A 438 5.14 -9.45 -9.50
CA GLY A 438 4.81 -9.61 -8.08
C GLY A 438 3.34 -9.97 -7.81
N SER A 439 2.43 -9.63 -8.73
CA SER A 439 0.99 -9.89 -8.60
C SER A 439 0.66 -11.37 -8.67
N LEU A 440 1.60 -12.24 -9.05
CA LEU A 440 1.38 -13.68 -9.08
C LEU A 440 1.26 -14.27 -7.68
N ARG A 441 1.98 -13.75 -6.68
CA ARG A 441 1.86 -14.20 -5.28
C ARG A 441 1.26 -13.16 -4.35
N THR A 442 1.71 -11.92 -4.46
CA THR A 442 1.36 -10.86 -3.52
C THR A 442 1.22 -9.52 -4.24
N ASP A 443 -0.01 -9.19 -4.67
CA ASP A 443 -0.31 -7.89 -5.29
C ASP A 443 -0.06 -6.71 -4.32
N ILE A 444 -0.40 -6.85 -3.03
CA ILE A 444 -0.22 -5.79 -2.02
C ILE A 444 0.58 -6.31 -0.82
N PRO A 445 1.86 -5.92 -0.65
CA PRO A 445 2.71 -6.42 0.42
C PRO A 445 2.50 -5.67 1.75
N VAL A 446 1.34 -5.86 2.39
CA VAL A 446 0.98 -5.15 3.65
C VAL A 446 1.98 -5.41 4.78
N GLN A 447 2.43 -6.67 4.94
CA GLN A 447 3.34 -7.03 6.02
C GLN A 447 4.74 -6.40 5.86
N PRO A 448 5.40 -6.47 4.69
CA PRO A 448 6.62 -5.70 4.44
C PRO A 448 6.48 -4.20 4.68
N LEU A 449 5.37 -3.58 4.25
CA LEU A 449 5.12 -2.15 4.48
C LEU A 449 4.98 -1.82 5.98
N HIS A 450 4.35 -2.70 6.73
CA HIS A 450 4.26 -2.57 8.18
C HIS A 450 5.63 -2.63 8.85
N MET A 451 6.45 -3.61 8.47
CA MET A 451 7.78 -3.83 9.06
C MET A 451 8.77 -2.72 8.69
N HIS A 452 8.84 -2.30 7.42
CA HIS A 452 9.81 -1.31 6.96
C HIS A 452 9.41 0.13 7.30
N PHE A 453 8.12 0.47 7.24
CA PHE A 453 7.65 1.86 7.30
C PHE A 453 6.59 2.14 8.36
N ASN A 454 6.28 1.18 9.23
CA ASN A 454 5.21 1.29 10.25
C ASN A 454 3.86 1.74 9.63
N VAL A 455 3.55 1.22 8.44
CA VAL A 455 2.26 1.47 7.79
C VAL A 455 1.17 0.68 8.52
N LYS A 456 0.13 1.37 8.96
CA LYS A 456 -1.03 0.75 9.64
C LYS A 456 -2.35 0.97 8.90
N ASN A 457 -2.37 1.92 7.98
CA ASN A 457 -3.52 2.24 7.15
C ASN A 457 -3.14 2.16 5.66
N THR A 458 -3.88 1.39 4.88
CA THR A 458 -3.63 1.21 3.44
C THR A 458 -4.81 1.73 2.61
N ILE A 459 -4.50 2.61 1.66
CA ILE A 459 -5.42 3.05 0.61
C ILE A 459 -5.10 2.21 -0.62
N VAL A 460 -5.95 1.25 -0.93
CA VAL A 460 -5.74 0.33 -2.06
C VAL A 460 -6.55 0.81 -3.25
N SER A 461 -5.90 1.09 -4.37
CA SER A 461 -6.56 1.22 -5.67
C SER A 461 -6.52 -0.13 -6.37
N GLN A 462 -7.69 -0.77 -6.51
CA GLN A 462 -7.83 -2.09 -7.08
C GLN A 462 -8.45 -2.03 -8.47
N VAL A 463 -7.64 -2.32 -9.49
CA VAL A 463 -8.03 -2.23 -10.92
C VAL A 463 -8.09 -3.59 -11.61
N ASN A 464 -7.77 -4.65 -10.86
CA ASN A 464 -7.72 -6.01 -11.36
C ASN A 464 -9.09 -6.47 -11.90
N PRO A 465 -9.21 -6.80 -13.21
CA PRO A 465 -10.50 -7.03 -13.86
C PRO A 465 -11.24 -8.25 -13.32
N HIS A 466 -10.51 -9.28 -12.91
CA HIS A 466 -11.07 -10.54 -12.42
C HIS A 466 -11.75 -10.39 -11.05
N ILE A 467 -11.36 -9.40 -10.26
CA ILE A 467 -11.91 -9.14 -8.92
C ILE A 467 -13.18 -8.31 -8.99
N HIS A 468 -13.32 -7.48 -10.04
CA HIS A 468 -14.45 -6.57 -10.19
C HIS A 468 -15.81 -7.31 -10.15
N LEU A 469 -15.86 -8.58 -10.58
CA LEU A 469 -17.07 -9.40 -10.49
C LEU A 469 -17.44 -9.76 -9.04
N PHE A 470 -16.45 -10.00 -8.16
CA PHE A 470 -16.65 -10.49 -6.78
C PHE A 470 -16.74 -9.38 -5.73
N PHE A 471 -16.63 -8.11 -6.14
CA PHE A 471 -16.78 -6.99 -5.23
C PHE A 471 -18.27 -6.64 -5.05
N TYR A 472 -18.81 -7.02 -3.89
CA TYR A 472 -20.10 -6.57 -3.40
C TYR A 472 -19.88 -5.88 -2.06
N ALA A 473 -20.40 -4.66 -1.93
CA ALA A 473 -20.45 -3.97 -0.65
C ALA A 473 -21.85 -4.16 -0.05
N PRO A 474 -22.11 -5.25 0.69
CA PRO A 474 -23.45 -5.61 1.14
C PRO A 474 -24.05 -4.59 2.12
N ARG A 475 -23.23 -3.74 2.73
CA ARG A 475 -23.65 -2.65 3.63
C ARG A 475 -23.28 -1.26 3.10
N GLY A 476 -23.10 -1.13 1.79
CA GLY A 476 -22.68 0.11 1.14
C GLY A 476 -21.17 0.32 1.23
N SER A 477 -20.68 1.27 0.45
CA SER A 477 -19.27 1.69 0.48
C SER A 477 -19.20 3.12 1.02
N VAL A 478 -18.01 3.53 1.45
CA VAL A 478 -17.73 4.92 1.85
C VAL A 478 -18.29 5.91 0.81
N GLY A 479 -19.11 6.85 1.27
CA GLY A 479 -19.79 7.87 0.46
C GLY A 479 -20.85 7.35 -0.52
N ARG A 480 -21.28 6.09 -0.37
CA ARG A 480 -22.38 5.48 -1.15
C ARG A 480 -23.30 4.70 -0.22
N PRO A 481 -24.31 5.37 0.36
CA PRO A 481 -25.25 4.72 1.24
C PRO A 481 -26.17 3.73 0.54
N VAL A 482 -26.52 2.68 1.28
CA VAL A 482 -27.53 1.72 0.86
C VAL A 482 -28.89 2.40 0.83
N THR A 483 -29.64 2.21 -0.25
CA THR A 483 -30.96 2.81 -0.39
C THR A 483 -32.00 2.23 0.56
N HIS A 484 -31.81 0.99 0.98
CA HIS A 484 -32.72 0.32 1.89
C HIS A 484 -32.57 0.83 3.34
N ARG A 485 -33.70 1.06 4.02
CA ARG A 485 -33.78 1.52 5.44
C ARG A 485 -32.86 2.72 5.74
N ARG A 486 -32.80 3.71 4.84
CA ARG A 486 -32.00 4.94 5.02
C ARG A 486 -30.53 4.64 5.38
N GLY A 487 -29.87 3.76 4.61
CA GLY A 487 -28.46 3.40 4.82
C GLY A 487 -28.22 2.36 5.92
N LYS A 488 -29.20 2.04 6.78
CA LYS A 488 -29.07 1.06 7.89
C LYS A 488 -29.29 -0.39 7.45
N GLY A 489 -29.68 -0.62 6.20
CA GLY A 489 -30.02 -1.94 5.68
C GLY A 489 -28.90 -2.65 4.92
N TRP A 490 -29.14 -3.92 4.60
CA TRP A 490 -28.35 -4.68 3.65
C TRP A 490 -28.78 -4.37 2.22
N ARG A 491 -27.82 -4.30 1.31
CA ARG A 491 -28.04 -4.13 -0.12
C ARG A 491 -28.80 -5.35 -0.66
N GLY A 492 -29.95 -5.13 -1.31
CA GLY A 492 -30.84 -6.21 -1.73
C GLY A 492 -31.59 -6.95 -0.61
N GLY A 493 -31.47 -6.51 0.65
CA GLY A 493 -32.06 -7.18 1.82
C GLY A 493 -31.12 -8.22 2.46
N PHE A 494 -31.43 -8.65 3.69
CA PHE A 494 -30.56 -9.53 4.47
C PHE A 494 -30.36 -10.89 3.80
N LEU A 495 -31.45 -11.54 3.35
CA LEU A 495 -31.37 -12.87 2.75
C LEU A 495 -30.49 -12.89 1.50
N VAL A 496 -30.70 -11.95 0.58
CA VAL A 496 -29.94 -11.89 -0.67
C VAL A 496 -28.46 -11.59 -0.41
N ALA A 497 -28.17 -10.66 0.51
CA ALA A 497 -26.79 -10.38 0.91
C ALA A 497 -26.13 -11.58 1.62
N SER A 498 -26.87 -12.34 2.43
CA SER A 498 -26.36 -13.54 3.09
C SER A 498 -26.06 -14.66 2.09
N ILE A 499 -26.92 -14.87 1.09
CA ILE A 499 -26.67 -15.86 0.03
C ILE A 499 -25.47 -15.44 -0.83
N GLU A 500 -25.37 -14.15 -1.19
CA GLU A 500 -24.21 -13.63 -1.92
C GLU A 500 -22.90 -13.86 -1.15
N GLN A 501 -22.89 -13.55 0.14
CA GLN A 501 -21.74 -13.76 1.01
C GLN A 501 -21.39 -15.25 1.14
N PHE A 502 -22.40 -16.11 1.26
CA PHE A 502 -22.23 -17.57 1.30
C PHE A 502 -21.56 -18.07 0.02
N LEU A 503 -22.07 -17.71 -1.16
CA LEU A 503 -21.50 -18.11 -2.45
C LEU A 503 -20.06 -17.62 -2.62
N LYS A 504 -19.76 -16.39 -2.21
CA LYS A 504 -18.39 -15.86 -2.27
C LYS A 504 -17.43 -16.67 -1.39
N LEU A 505 -17.87 -17.05 -0.19
CA LEU A 505 -17.08 -17.90 0.71
C LEU A 505 -16.91 -19.32 0.14
N ASP A 506 -17.93 -19.88 -0.48
CA ASP A 506 -17.90 -21.23 -1.04
C ASP A 506 -17.00 -21.33 -2.28
N LEU A 507 -17.10 -20.36 -3.19
CA LEU A 507 -16.19 -20.20 -4.32
C LEU A 507 -14.73 -20.11 -3.85
N SER A 508 -14.49 -19.32 -2.79
CA SER A 508 -13.15 -19.19 -2.19
C SER A 508 -12.66 -20.51 -1.57
N LYS A 509 -13.56 -21.30 -0.97
CA LYS A 509 -13.27 -22.63 -0.41
C LYS A 509 -12.82 -23.59 -1.52
N TRP A 510 -13.59 -23.67 -2.62
CA TRP A 510 -13.24 -24.55 -3.74
C TRP A 510 -11.91 -24.17 -4.39
N LEU A 511 -11.64 -22.88 -4.58
CA LEU A 511 -10.35 -22.41 -5.11
C LEU A 511 -9.16 -22.73 -4.19
N LYS A 512 -9.33 -22.62 -2.87
CA LYS A 512 -8.30 -23.06 -1.89
C LYS A 512 -8.06 -24.55 -2.00
N TRP A 513 -9.12 -25.35 -2.08
CA TRP A 513 -8.98 -26.80 -2.19
C TRP A 513 -8.24 -27.22 -3.46
N VAL A 514 -8.52 -26.56 -4.59
CA VAL A 514 -7.80 -26.76 -5.86
C VAL A 514 -6.31 -26.42 -5.74
N ARG A 515 -5.95 -25.35 -5.02
CA ARG A 515 -4.56 -24.98 -4.77
C ARG A 515 -3.86 -25.99 -3.86
N ASP A 516 -4.45 -26.29 -2.70
CA ASP A 516 -3.79 -27.05 -1.64
C ASP A 516 -3.57 -28.51 -2.05
N LEU A 517 -4.40 -29.04 -2.95
CA LEU A 517 -4.22 -30.35 -3.58
C LEU A 517 -3.36 -30.32 -4.86
N GLU A 518 -2.80 -29.16 -5.22
CA GLU A 518 -2.01 -28.94 -6.45
C GLU A 518 -2.69 -29.49 -7.72
N LEU A 519 -4.02 -29.44 -7.77
CA LEU A 519 -4.79 -30.10 -8.83
C LEU A 519 -4.55 -29.43 -10.19
N LEU A 520 -4.35 -28.11 -10.20
CA LEU A 520 -4.08 -27.38 -11.44
C LEU A 520 -2.75 -27.82 -12.07
N PRO A 521 -2.71 -28.08 -13.38
CA PRO A 521 -1.43 -28.21 -14.06
C PRO A 521 -0.66 -26.88 -13.92
N ARG A 522 0.61 -26.97 -13.52
CA ARG A 522 1.52 -25.82 -13.47
C ARG A 522 1.77 -25.32 -14.89
N PHE A 523 0.92 -24.44 -15.39
CA PHE A 523 1.14 -23.78 -16.69
C PHE A 523 2.30 -22.80 -16.55
N ALA A 524 3.38 -23.02 -17.32
CA ALA A 524 4.62 -22.26 -17.24
C ALA A 524 5.29 -22.30 -15.84
N ASP A 525 5.26 -23.46 -15.18
CA ASP A 525 5.86 -23.70 -13.85
C ASP A 525 5.35 -22.76 -12.75
N GLN A 526 4.08 -22.34 -12.84
CA GLN A 526 3.47 -21.41 -11.89
C GLN A 526 2.08 -21.80 -11.40
N ASP A 527 1.83 -21.43 -10.14
CA ASP A 527 0.56 -21.65 -9.44
C ASP A 527 -0.39 -20.47 -9.62
N TRP A 528 -1.17 -20.51 -10.71
CA TRP A 528 -2.17 -19.49 -11.04
C TRP A 528 -3.33 -19.42 -10.04
N SER A 529 -3.51 -20.45 -9.20
CA SER A 529 -4.51 -20.47 -8.12
C SER A 529 -4.28 -19.38 -7.09
N SER A 530 -3.01 -19.01 -6.86
CA SER A 530 -2.64 -18.02 -5.85
C SER A 530 -3.15 -16.61 -6.21
N ILE A 531 -3.30 -16.28 -7.49
CA ILE A 531 -3.85 -15.00 -7.98
C ILE A 531 -5.27 -14.79 -7.45
N TRP A 532 -6.13 -15.81 -7.45
CA TRP A 532 -7.52 -15.66 -7.02
C TRP A 532 -7.69 -15.57 -5.50
N LEU A 533 -6.71 -16.05 -4.74
CA LEU A 533 -6.77 -16.19 -3.29
C LEU A 533 -6.12 -15.02 -2.54
N GLN A 534 -5.61 -14.02 -3.25
CA GLN A 534 -4.91 -12.89 -2.64
C GLN A 534 -5.86 -11.96 -1.88
N ARG A 535 -5.31 -11.27 -0.89
CA ARG A 535 -6.01 -10.18 -0.20
C ARG A 535 -5.91 -8.93 -1.06
N PHE A 536 -7.02 -8.55 -1.68
CA PHE A 536 -7.14 -7.40 -2.56
C PHE A 536 -7.81 -6.18 -1.92
N GLU A 537 -8.16 -6.29 -0.63
CA GLU A 537 -8.83 -5.24 0.13
C GLU A 537 -7.86 -4.64 1.16
N GLY A 538 -7.80 -3.30 1.20
CA GLY A 538 -7.14 -2.54 2.26
C GLY A 538 -8.15 -1.87 3.19
N ASN A 539 -7.66 -1.04 4.12
CA ASN A 539 -8.53 -0.25 5.00
C ASN A 539 -9.52 0.60 4.20
N ILE A 540 -9.03 1.23 3.14
CA ILE A 540 -9.83 1.98 2.18
C ILE A 540 -9.54 1.42 0.80
N THR A 541 -10.53 0.78 0.16
CA THR A 541 -10.35 0.22 -1.18
C THR A 541 -11.12 1.02 -2.23
N ILE A 542 -10.43 1.48 -3.27
CA ILE A 542 -10.91 2.28 -4.39
C ILE A 542 -10.99 1.40 -5.63
N TRP A 543 -12.16 1.42 -6.28
CA TRP A 543 -12.47 0.57 -7.42
C TRP A 543 -12.91 1.47 -8.57
N PRO A 544 -12.28 1.44 -9.73
CA PRO A 544 -12.76 2.22 -10.86
C PRO A 544 -14.10 1.68 -11.35
N HIS A 545 -14.92 2.56 -11.94
CA HIS A 545 -16.06 2.11 -12.73
C HIS A 545 -15.58 1.78 -14.14
N SER A 546 -15.17 0.52 -14.33
CA SER A 546 -14.83 0.02 -15.67
C SER A 546 -16.09 -0.36 -16.45
N SER A 547 -16.11 -0.03 -17.74
CA SER A 547 -17.15 -0.49 -18.66
C SER A 547 -16.82 -1.88 -19.21
N PHE A 548 -17.83 -2.65 -19.63
CA PHE A 548 -17.60 -3.95 -20.28
C PHE A 548 -16.72 -3.84 -21.54
N LEU A 549 -16.81 -2.73 -22.27
CA LEU A 549 -15.95 -2.47 -23.43
C LEU A 549 -14.47 -2.40 -23.05
N ASP A 550 -14.14 -2.03 -21.81
CA ASP A 550 -12.76 -1.89 -21.38
C ASP A 550 -12.00 -3.21 -21.37
N PHE A 551 -12.71 -4.34 -21.21
CA PHE A 551 -12.14 -5.68 -21.31
C PHE A 551 -11.57 -5.98 -22.71
N PHE A 552 -12.04 -5.32 -23.77
CA PHE A 552 -11.48 -5.48 -25.12
C PHE A 552 -10.24 -4.60 -25.37
N TYR A 553 -9.96 -3.63 -24.49
CA TYR A 553 -8.84 -2.70 -24.60
C TYR A 553 -7.73 -2.96 -23.57
N VAL A 554 -7.77 -4.10 -22.86
CA VAL A 554 -6.84 -4.44 -21.76
C VAL A 554 -5.38 -4.49 -22.19
N LEU A 555 -5.13 -4.84 -23.45
CA LEU A 555 -3.79 -4.94 -24.04
C LEU A 555 -3.67 -4.02 -25.27
N LYS A 556 -4.30 -2.84 -25.19
CA LYS A 556 -4.21 -1.77 -26.19
C LYS A 556 -3.82 -0.47 -25.50
N ASP A 557 -3.11 0.38 -26.24
CA ASP A 557 -2.74 1.71 -25.78
C ASP A 557 -3.97 2.62 -25.66
N PRO A 558 -3.99 3.55 -24.68
CA PRO A 558 -5.12 4.45 -24.48
C PRO A 558 -5.07 5.58 -25.52
N THR A 559 -6.22 5.92 -26.10
CA THR A 559 -6.39 7.18 -26.83
C THR A 559 -6.53 8.34 -25.84
N ARG A 560 -6.31 9.59 -26.28
CA ARG A 560 -6.47 10.80 -25.46
C ARG A 560 -7.82 10.83 -24.73
N GLU A 561 -8.91 10.66 -25.48
CA GLU A 561 -10.28 10.66 -24.96
C GLU A 561 -10.50 9.54 -23.93
N ARG A 562 -9.95 8.36 -24.20
CA ARG A 562 -10.09 7.21 -23.30
C ARG A 562 -9.32 7.41 -22.01
N LEU A 563 -8.10 7.97 -22.09
CA LEU A 563 -7.31 8.30 -20.92
C LEU A 563 -8.01 9.36 -20.07
N GLU A 564 -8.59 10.38 -20.69
CA GLU A 564 -9.39 11.41 -20.01
C GLU A 564 -10.60 10.79 -19.26
N LEU A 565 -11.32 9.87 -19.90
CA LEU A 565 -12.40 9.13 -19.27
C LEU A 565 -11.91 8.28 -18.08
N MET A 566 -10.76 7.61 -18.22
CA MET A 566 -10.17 6.82 -17.14
C MET A 566 -9.75 7.68 -15.94
N ILE A 567 -9.11 8.84 -16.20
CA ILE A 567 -8.72 9.81 -15.17
C ILE A 567 -9.97 10.34 -14.46
N THR A 568 -10.96 10.81 -15.22
CA THR A 568 -12.21 11.36 -14.68
C THR A 568 -12.98 10.32 -13.85
N SER A 569 -13.06 9.08 -14.34
CA SER A 569 -13.68 7.96 -13.62
C SER A 569 -12.93 7.67 -12.32
N GLY A 570 -11.59 7.61 -12.35
CA GLY A 570 -10.76 7.42 -11.16
C GLY A 570 -10.95 8.53 -10.12
N GLN A 571 -11.04 9.79 -10.55
CA GLN A 571 -11.32 10.92 -9.66
C GLN A 571 -12.71 10.79 -9.00
N ARG A 572 -13.74 10.55 -9.81
CA ARG A 572 -15.15 10.42 -9.35
C ARG A 572 -15.36 9.31 -8.33
N VAL A 573 -14.64 8.19 -8.43
CA VAL A 573 -14.74 7.12 -7.42
C VAL A 573 -13.91 7.40 -6.16
N THR A 574 -12.94 8.30 -6.27
CA THR A 574 -12.08 8.69 -5.14
C THR A 574 -12.73 9.78 -4.29
N TRP A 575 -13.45 10.74 -4.89
CA TRP A 575 -14.10 11.86 -4.17
C TRP A 575 -14.89 11.48 -2.92
N PRO A 576 -15.74 10.43 -2.91
CA PRO A 576 -16.51 10.08 -1.72
C PRO A 576 -15.64 9.55 -0.56
N LYS A 577 -14.42 9.10 -0.84
CA LYS A 577 -13.47 8.55 0.14
C LYS A 577 -12.50 9.59 0.67
N LEU A 578 -12.35 10.73 -0.02
CA LEU A 578 -11.42 11.79 0.36
C LEU A 578 -11.65 12.29 1.78
N HIS A 579 -12.90 12.42 2.22
CA HIS A 579 -13.20 12.90 3.58
C HIS A 579 -12.68 11.95 4.67
N MET A 580 -12.89 10.64 4.50
CA MET A 580 -12.35 9.63 5.42
C MET A 580 -10.81 9.64 5.43
N ILE A 581 -10.19 9.77 4.25
CA ILE A 581 -8.73 9.87 4.11
C ILE A 581 -8.21 11.15 4.78
N SER A 582 -8.90 12.27 4.61
CA SER A 582 -8.58 13.56 5.20
C SER A 582 -8.54 13.49 6.73
N ASN A 583 -9.55 12.89 7.35
CA ASN A 583 -9.63 12.75 8.81
C ASN A 583 -8.43 12.00 9.39
N ARG A 584 -8.02 10.90 8.73
CA ARG A 584 -6.84 10.12 9.12
C ARG A 584 -5.54 10.91 8.89
N LEU A 585 -5.38 11.51 7.70
CA LEU A 585 -4.14 12.22 7.33
C LEU A 585 -3.94 13.51 8.13
N ARG A 586 -5.00 14.16 8.59
CA ARG A 586 -4.91 15.37 9.41
C ARG A 586 -4.18 15.10 10.73
N ILE A 587 -4.55 14.03 11.44
CA ILE A 587 -3.87 13.59 12.66
C ILE A 587 -2.45 13.12 12.34
N GLU A 588 -2.27 12.31 11.29
CA GLU A 588 -0.95 11.82 10.86
C GLU A 588 0.04 12.96 10.59
N ARG A 589 -0.40 14.00 9.86
CA ARG A 589 0.41 15.18 9.54
C ARG A 589 0.71 16.04 10.76
N ALA A 590 -0.23 16.20 11.68
CA ALA A 590 0.01 16.92 12.92
C ALA A 590 1.12 16.24 13.75
N ILE A 591 1.08 14.91 13.85
CA ILE A 591 2.12 14.11 14.50
C ILE A 591 3.46 14.24 13.78
N GLN A 592 3.47 14.10 12.45
CA GLN A 592 4.69 14.19 11.64
C GLN A 592 5.36 15.56 11.77
N LYS A 593 4.59 16.66 11.66
CA LYS A 593 5.10 18.02 11.84
C LYS A 593 5.76 18.20 13.21
N GLY A 594 5.09 17.77 14.28
CA GLY A 594 5.65 17.82 15.63
C GLY A 594 6.93 17.01 15.78
N HIS A 595 6.97 15.80 15.21
CA HIS A 595 8.16 14.95 15.23
C HIS A 595 9.36 15.56 14.49
N GLU A 596 9.13 16.11 13.29
CA GLU A 596 10.20 16.73 12.48
C GLU A 596 10.76 18.01 13.11
N GLU A 597 9.89 18.89 13.62
CA GLU A 597 10.30 20.15 14.26
C GLU A 597 11.15 19.88 15.51
N LEU A 598 10.73 18.96 16.37
CA LEU A 598 11.51 18.57 17.56
C LEU A 598 12.87 17.96 17.19
N ARG A 599 12.92 17.15 16.12
CA ARG A 599 14.19 16.58 15.64
C ARG A 599 15.12 17.67 15.12
N ARG A 600 14.59 18.70 14.44
CA ARG A 600 15.37 19.88 13.99
C ARG A 600 15.86 20.70 15.18
N GLU A 601 15.04 20.93 16.20
CA GLU A 601 15.43 21.64 17.41
C GLU A 601 16.55 20.92 18.17
N LEU A 602 16.44 19.60 18.35
CA LEU A 602 17.49 18.81 19.01
C LEU A 602 18.80 18.82 18.24
N ARG A 603 18.74 18.76 16.90
CA ARG A 603 19.94 18.94 16.06
C ARG A 603 20.57 20.31 16.32
N ARG A 604 19.78 21.39 16.34
CA ARG A 604 20.27 22.75 16.64
C ARG A 604 20.89 22.86 18.03
N GLN A 605 20.28 22.26 19.05
CA GLN A 605 20.82 22.24 20.41
C GLN A 605 22.16 21.50 20.48
N LYS A 606 22.31 20.36 19.79
CA LYS A 606 23.59 19.66 19.69
C LYS A 606 24.67 20.51 19.01
N TYR A 607 24.36 21.17 17.89
CA TYR A 607 25.32 22.04 17.21
C TYR A 607 25.77 23.23 18.08
N HIS A 608 24.83 23.89 18.77
CA HIS A 608 25.18 24.97 19.70
C HIS A 608 25.97 24.48 20.92
N GLY A 609 25.72 23.25 21.40
CA GLY A 609 26.51 22.62 22.45
C GLY A 609 27.97 22.39 22.03
N VAL A 610 28.20 21.91 20.81
CA VAL A 610 29.54 21.69 20.25
C VAL A 610 30.27 23.02 20.00
N ASP A 611 29.59 24.05 19.50
CA ASP A 611 30.19 25.38 19.31
C ASP A 611 30.54 26.06 20.64
N ASN A 612 29.71 25.88 21.68
CA ASN A 612 30.01 26.41 23.01
C ASN A 612 31.10 25.62 23.72
N GLN A 613 31.20 24.30 23.52
CA GLN A 613 32.35 23.51 23.97
C GLN A 613 33.63 23.93 23.24
N ARG A 614 33.61 24.11 21.92
CA ARG A 614 34.77 24.63 21.16
C ARG A 614 35.19 26.03 21.60
N LYS A 615 34.24 26.92 21.91
CA LYS A 615 34.53 28.26 22.47
C LYS A 615 34.97 28.21 23.94
N GLY A 616 34.50 27.23 24.70
CA GLY A 616 34.90 26.96 26.08
C GLY A 616 36.32 26.39 26.18
N ASP A 617 36.66 25.46 25.30
CA ASP A 617 38.00 24.87 25.17
C ASP A 617 38.99 25.90 24.60
N ALA A 618 38.57 26.75 23.66
CA ALA A 618 39.39 27.89 23.21
C ALA A 618 39.59 28.96 24.31
N ARG A 619 38.68 29.05 25.29
CA ARG A 619 38.85 29.91 26.48
C ARG A 619 39.68 29.24 27.58
N LYS A 620 39.57 27.93 27.76
CA LYS A 620 40.42 27.16 28.68
C LYS A 620 41.87 27.12 28.19
N ASN A 621 42.11 26.90 26.91
CA ASN A 621 43.46 26.94 26.35
C ASN A 621 44.13 28.32 26.50
N ASN A 622 43.35 29.41 26.53
CA ASN A 622 43.87 30.77 26.82
C ASN A 622 44.06 31.07 28.32
N VAL A 623 43.53 30.23 29.22
CA VAL A 623 43.69 30.38 30.68
C VAL A 623 44.74 29.38 31.21
N ASP A 624 44.85 28.20 30.60
CA ASP A 624 45.85 27.18 30.90
C ASP A 624 47.26 27.58 30.41
N GLU A 625 47.39 28.53 29.45
CA GLU A 625 48.67 29.15 29.08
C GLU A 625 49.23 30.15 30.13
N LEU A 626 48.52 30.37 31.26
CA LEU A 626 48.93 31.27 32.33
C LEU A 626 49.05 30.60 33.72
N GLN A 627 48.89 29.28 33.83
CA GLN A 627 49.06 28.58 35.11
C GLN A 627 49.40 27.09 34.93
N ASP A 628 50.58 26.82 34.39
CA ASP A 628 51.26 25.52 34.58
C ASP A 628 52.19 25.64 35.80
N ASP A 629 51.76 25.10 36.94
CA ASP A 629 52.64 24.28 37.79
C ASP A 629 51.86 23.56 38.90
N ASN A 630 52.01 22.24 38.88
CA ASN A 630 51.82 21.26 39.95
C ASN A 630 50.43 20.65 40.25
N THR A 631 50.56 19.33 40.41
CA THR A 631 49.79 18.36 41.21
C THR A 631 48.63 17.60 40.58
N SER A 632 48.91 16.31 40.42
CA SER A 632 47.99 15.18 40.35
C SER A 632 46.90 15.20 41.41
N ASN A 633 45.65 14.94 41.03
CA ASN A 633 44.79 13.97 41.69
C ASN A 633 43.49 13.71 40.91
N GLY A 634 43.03 12.46 40.98
CA GLY A 634 41.93 11.92 40.19
C GLY A 634 40.55 12.44 40.55
N ILE A 635 39.65 12.37 39.58
CA ILE A 635 38.21 12.58 39.74
C ILE A 635 37.47 11.50 38.96
N LYS A 636 36.56 10.83 39.67
CA LYS A 636 35.57 9.87 39.19
C LYS A 636 34.65 10.55 38.17
N SER A 637 34.44 9.93 37.02
CA SER A 637 33.39 10.30 36.07
C SER A 637 32.12 9.50 36.35
N ASP A 638 31.03 10.23 36.59
CA ASP A 638 29.68 9.72 36.83
C ASP A 638 29.11 8.95 35.62
N ASP A 639 28.45 7.84 35.94
CA ASP A 639 27.66 6.97 35.06
C ASP A 639 26.39 7.68 34.52
N ASN A 640 26.48 8.47 33.45
CA ASN A 640 25.28 9.01 32.78
C ASN A 640 25.24 8.86 31.25
N ASP A 641 26.19 8.17 30.62
CA ASP A 641 26.25 8.04 29.15
C ASP A 641 25.62 6.76 28.56
N LYS A 642 24.89 5.96 29.36
CA LYS A 642 24.33 4.68 28.87
C LYS A 642 23.00 4.76 28.12
N TYR A 643 22.45 5.95 27.86
CA TYR A 643 21.11 6.08 27.24
C TYR A 643 21.07 6.71 25.83
N LEU A 644 22.21 6.99 25.19
CA LEU A 644 22.20 7.76 23.92
C LEU A 644 23.19 7.32 22.83
N GLU A 645 23.87 6.18 22.97
CA GLU A 645 24.67 5.59 21.88
C GLU A 645 23.87 4.71 20.90
N ILE A 646 22.57 4.52 21.11
CA ILE A 646 21.68 3.86 20.16
C ILE A 646 20.98 4.94 19.33
N GLU A 647 21.63 5.44 18.26
CA GLU A 647 21.01 6.04 17.04
C GLU A 647 22.05 6.82 16.19
N LYS A 648 23.29 6.32 16.08
CA LYS A 648 24.17 6.59 14.93
C LYS A 648 24.28 5.41 13.95
N VAL A 649 23.52 4.34 14.17
CA VAL A 649 23.42 3.19 13.29
C VAL A 649 21.95 2.77 13.20
N THR A 650 21.22 3.31 12.23
CA THR A 650 20.07 2.65 11.56
C THR A 650 19.80 3.36 10.23
N ASP A 651 20.83 3.47 9.39
CA ASP A 651 20.67 3.18 7.97
C ASP A 651 21.20 1.75 7.85
N ILE A 652 20.31 0.77 7.80
CA ILE A 652 20.70 -0.64 7.73
C ILE A 652 20.91 -1.00 6.25
N GLY A 653 22.17 -0.94 5.82
CA GLY A 653 22.72 -1.73 4.72
C GLY A 653 23.80 -2.67 5.30
N PRO A 654 23.92 -3.92 4.83
CA PRO A 654 24.86 -4.87 5.41
C PRO A 654 26.23 -4.73 4.73
N ASN A 655 27.28 -4.49 5.51
CA ASN A 655 28.63 -4.92 5.13
C ASN A 655 28.89 -6.23 5.86
N GLY A 656 29.15 -7.28 5.08
CA GLY A 656 29.55 -8.58 5.59
C GLY A 656 31.01 -8.62 5.99
N ASP A 657 31.32 -9.53 6.90
CA ASP A 657 32.53 -10.34 6.86
C ASP A 657 32.14 -11.75 7.31
N TYR A 658 32.49 -12.72 6.46
CA TYR A 658 32.37 -14.14 6.75
C TYR A 658 33.51 -14.56 7.69
N ASP A 659 33.20 -15.37 8.69
CA ASP A 659 34.12 -16.44 9.06
C ASP A 659 33.35 -17.72 9.35
N SER A 660 33.90 -18.81 8.85
CA SER A 660 33.28 -20.11 8.66
C SER A 660 33.71 -21.11 9.73
N SER A 661 32.76 -21.78 10.38
CA SER A 661 32.93 -23.17 10.83
C SER A 661 31.59 -23.79 11.27
N LEU A 662 31.06 -24.66 10.40
CA LEU A 662 30.42 -25.96 10.65
C LEU A 662 29.87 -26.24 12.06
N GLU A 663 28.58 -26.59 12.20
CA GLU A 663 28.13 -27.99 12.12
C GLU A 663 26.59 -28.12 12.25
N SER A 664 26.09 -29.23 11.71
CA SER A 664 24.70 -29.61 11.46
C SER A 664 23.84 -29.87 12.70
N SER A 665 22.58 -29.44 12.67
CA SER A 665 21.46 -30.26 13.13
C SER A 665 20.13 -29.74 12.57
N SER A 666 19.44 -30.64 11.90
CA SER A 666 18.01 -30.60 11.59
C SER A 666 17.21 -30.34 12.86
N ASP A 667 16.20 -29.46 12.81
CA ASP A 667 14.93 -29.73 13.48
C ASP A 667 13.79 -28.83 12.96
N ASN A 668 12.72 -29.52 12.56
CA ASN A 668 11.41 -28.98 12.21
C ASN A 668 10.70 -28.55 13.49
N VAL A 669 10.23 -27.29 13.55
CA VAL A 669 9.22 -26.89 14.55
C VAL A 669 8.05 -26.21 13.83
N SER A 670 7.04 -27.02 13.55
CA SER A 670 5.68 -26.63 13.20
C SER A 670 4.92 -26.22 14.45
N TYR A 671 4.32 -25.02 14.46
CA TYR A 671 3.34 -24.63 15.48
C TYR A 671 1.94 -25.10 15.08
N ASN A 672 1.42 -26.07 15.84
CA ASN A 672 0.02 -26.49 15.85
C ASN A 672 -0.85 -25.47 16.61
N SER A 673 -2.02 -25.16 16.02
CA SER A 673 -3.16 -24.56 16.73
C SER A 673 -4.34 -25.53 16.65
N SER A 674 -4.61 -26.26 17.74
CA SER A 674 -5.93 -26.85 18.04
C SER A 674 -5.82 -27.65 19.33
N LEU A 675 -6.42 -27.13 20.40
CA LEU A 675 -6.77 -27.89 21.61
C LEU A 675 -8.23 -28.30 21.46
N SER A 676 -8.44 -29.60 21.32
CA SER A 676 -9.71 -30.30 21.55
C SER A 676 -9.32 -31.60 22.27
N ASP A 677 -9.52 -31.62 23.57
CA ASP A 677 -9.25 -32.75 24.45
C ASP A 677 -10.44 -33.72 24.38
N ASP A 678 -10.17 -34.97 24.01
CA ASP A 678 -10.98 -36.14 24.31
C ASP A 678 -10.00 -37.20 24.87
N GLU A 679 -10.12 -37.53 26.15
CA GLU A 679 -9.59 -38.77 26.74
C GLU A 679 -10.73 -39.49 27.47
N ASP A 680 -11.11 -40.66 26.96
CA ASP A 680 -11.88 -41.68 27.65
C ASP A 680 -10.93 -42.52 28.53
N TYR A 681 -11.28 -42.73 29.80
CA TYR A 681 -10.97 -43.98 30.51
C TYR A 681 -12.00 -44.27 31.62
N GLU A 682 -12.40 -45.53 31.66
CA GLU A 682 -13.48 -46.14 32.44
C GLU A 682 -13.26 -46.19 33.98
N GLY A 683 -14.37 -46.21 34.73
CA GLY A 683 -14.59 -47.25 35.74
C GLY A 683 -14.87 -46.85 37.20
N ARG A 684 -16.04 -47.30 37.66
CA ARG A 684 -16.50 -47.67 39.04
C ARG A 684 -17.20 -46.64 39.95
N ASP A 685 -18.49 -46.98 40.18
CA ASP A 685 -19.20 -47.15 41.47
C ASP A 685 -18.92 -46.16 42.62
N ASP A 686 -19.93 -45.35 42.98
CA ASP A 686 -20.70 -45.53 44.23
C ASP A 686 -21.72 -44.39 44.48
N ASN A 687 -22.96 -44.80 44.82
CA ASN A 687 -23.96 -44.20 45.73
C ASN A 687 -24.08 -42.67 45.90
N HIS A 688 -25.24 -42.10 45.52
CA HIS A 688 -26.29 -41.63 46.46
C HIS A 688 -27.40 -40.79 45.76
N GLU A 689 -28.60 -41.37 45.73
CA GLU A 689 -29.90 -40.84 46.20
C GLU A 689 -30.30 -39.34 46.10
N PHE A 690 -31.55 -39.17 45.62
CA PHE A 690 -32.55 -38.12 45.97
C PHE A 690 -32.25 -36.67 45.48
N LEU A 691 -33.15 -35.90 44.86
CA LEU A 691 -34.61 -35.78 44.97
C LEU A 691 -35.24 -35.08 43.75
N LEU A 692 -36.46 -35.49 43.39
CA LEU A 692 -37.39 -34.85 42.44
C LEU A 692 -38.13 -33.65 43.06
N SER A 693 -38.34 -32.58 42.28
CA SER A 693 -39.61 -31.83 42.17
C SER A 693 -39.49 -30.85 40.98
N SER A 694 -40.06 -31.11 39.80
CA SER A 694 -41.46 -30.95 39.40
C SER A 694 -41.98 -29.49 39.42
N THR A 695 -42.46 -29.06 38.23
CA THR A 695 -43.51 -28.05 37.95
C THR A 695 -43.15 -26.57 38.24
N ASP A 696 -43.35 -25.58 37.36
CA ASP A 696 -44.30 -25.44 36.25
C ASP A 696 -43.88 -24.30 35.26
N PRO A 697 -44.47 -24.24 34.06
CA PRO A 697 -44.09 -23.36 32.95
C PRO A 697 -44.92 -22.05 32.95
N HIS A 698 -44.46 -21.01 32.23
CA HIS A 698 -45.31 -20.21 31.34
C HIS A 698 -44.61 -18.99 30.71
N ILE A 699 -45.04 -18.74 29.46
CA ILE A 699 -45.07 -17.48 28.68
C ILE A 699 -43.96 -17.31 27.62
N ALA A 700 -44.37 -17.67 26.41
CA ALA A 700 -43.90 -17.16 25.14
C ALA A 700 -44.26 -15.68 24.96
N ILE A 701 -43.31 -14.90 24.42
CA ILE A 701 -43.37 -14.12 23.16
C ILE A 701 -41.93 -13.75 22.79
#